data_AF-D6YT72-F1
#
_entry.id   AF-D6YT72-F1
#
_cell.length_a   1.000
_cell.length_b   1.000
_cell.length_c   1.000
_cell.angle_alpha   90.00
_cell.angle_beta   90.00
_cell.angle_gamma   90.00
#
_symmetry.space_group_name_H-M   'P 1'
#
loop_
_entity.id
_entity.type
_entity.pdbx_description
1 polymer ?
#
loop_
_entity_poly.entity_id
_entity_poly.type
_entity_poly.pdbx_seq_one_letter_code
_entity_poly.pdbx_strand_id
1 'polypeptide(L)'
;MPMPKRRRRARPRLTIEEKAAKVLNLVFIGFLLITLRSWHLSVILHEEKLEEARRPQKRVVIESSKRGTIRDRFNIPLAINKMQYNLAISYAQIRQIPGVVWEKENGKKVKRYIRREYIEKLSAVVGEELHLDPDYVEDLIYSKAALFHHLPYVVKEDISEGQYYRLKMLERDYPGLHTQSVPKRYYPYGKVGGEMIGYIGAISRQEYESVVQEIKSLEEWLGKYEMGQDPELPEGIETVEGVEKRYKEMVEHAYSINDYVGKMGIEGKFEEVLRGYHGKKAFASDAQGNIIQELLEGKEPQSGSRVLLTISQELQEYAEKLLIQNEAVRVPRVSRVNAQSRKKLEEKQHWIKGGAIVAMDPFSGDVLALASYPRCDPNDFISSGNGEERARKTANIRKWFETEEYIADVWNQKRPLDREFFDLKTEQIAEEAIWVDWQTYLEMILPIDSPIIEALNRVGSVKNAVIIQKHLEKLLVFSPSQSAYALFNQLYSDPPHQLYGRRLPAVQQEHLEEAVEKHRETVQFHKKALDPFFNGLESNYDKVMFLDLVRIVVDPERISDTLLKEIGSQSLVEYRNAQSAFVLIEETVRQMIWELFREVHFKRWRDLYQKEFLKQKRREEKINKVRYAKPYLDLLEQQELLMFQEFWEQHRYALLATFMTGVSFQDYPEIKPYQEMLASWEKELKGGAHQALSWSRSYWKLHQSVDGLSPEMVQDYLAGLRGFDRLNRSLLGRYRHLRSQDGQQLEKHLAAGFYPNYGYGFARSHAYRQAAVQGSIFKIVTAYEALVQTFNAFQGKQAGEIHLNPLIMVDDIYKSGKATFVGYDKNGKPIPQFYKGGRIPRSHRSGMGKMDLVRAIEMSSDPYFSLLAVDVLANPEDLARAARDFSFGSKTGIDLPAEIPGQIPYDLSVNRNGLYAMAIGQHSLVVTPLQTAVMLSAVANGGKVLKPKIVNMIVGKNEKNEGTILSFDPVVNNRIFMPDAVREVLLEGMYRAVFRSQTASLGSLSHLYENYPEAISDFIELKNQLVGKSSTAESMEQLDLDQNLGTNLYNHIWFGGILYTPDQKSEPKTFVFNDRFGTPELVVVVYLRFGAWGKDASPLAAQVAQKWREIKSKHLSRS
;
A
#
# COMPACT_ATOMS: atom_id res chain seq x y z
N MET A 1 54.13 79.75 18.38
CA MET A 1 53.62 81.11 18.13
C MET A 1 52.12 81.15 18.42
N PRO A 2 51.63 81.99 19.36
CA PRO A 2 50.21 82.14 19.64
C PRO A 2 49.62 83.40 18.95
N MET A 3 48.41 83.31 18.40
CA MET A 3 47.55 84.41 17.92
C MET A 3 46.16 83.84 17.56
N PRO A 4 45.03 84.57 17.67
CA PRO A 4 44.40 85.03 18.90
C PRO A 4 42.93 84.55 19.04
N LYS A 5 42.40 84.59 20.27
CA LYS A 5 41.00 84.24 20.64
C LYS A 5 39.99 85.20 19.96
N ARG A 6 39.12 84.65 19.10
CA ARG A 6 37.92 85.34 18.56
C ARG A 6 36.76 85.32 19.57
N ARG A 7 36.24 86.52 19.89
CA ARG A 7 35.02 86.75 20.68
C ARG A 7 33.79 86.12 20.01
N ARG A 8 33.06 85.26 20.73
CA ARG A 8 31.73 84.76 20.36
C ARG A 8 30.69 85.88 20.51
N ARG A 9 30.05 86.30 19.40
CA ARG A 9 28.84 87.14 19.42
C ARG A 9 27.65 86.28 19.87
N ALA A 10 26.91 86.75 20.88
CA ALA A 10 25.67 86.14 21.35
C ALA A 10 24.59 86.22 20.26
N ARG A 11 23.95 85.08 19.94
CA ARG A 11 22.78 85.03 19.07
C ARG A 11 21.57 85.59 19.85
N PRO A 12 20.71 86.43 19.25
CA PRO A 12 19.50 86.91 19.92
C PRO A 12 18.59 85.71 20.25
N ARG A 13 18.24 85.57 21.54
CA ARG A 13 17.24 84.59 21.98
C ARG A 13 15.86 85.10 21.59
N LEU A 14 15.33 84.60 20.47
CA LEU A 14 13.92 84.76 20.10
C LEU A 14 13.03 84.32 21.28
N THR A 15 11.99 85.11 21.60
CA THR A 15 11.02 84.82 22.66
C THR A 15 10.25 83.53 22.34
N ILE A 16 9.67 82.87 23.36
CA ILE A 16 8.95 81.60 23.17
C ILE A 16 7.79 81.78 22.17
N GLU A 17 7.11 82.93 22.22
CA GLU A 17 6.03 83.29 21.30
C GLU A 17 6.50 83.43 19.84
N GLU A 18 7.65 84.06 19.59
CA GLU A 18 8.21 84.20 18.24
C GLU A 18 8.69 82.86 17.66
N LYS A 19 9.20 81.94 18.50
CA LYS A 19 9.56 80.59 18.07
C LYS A 19 8.32 79.76 17.77
N ALA A 20 7.29 79.83 18.61
CA ALA A 20 6.02 79.15 18.39
C ALA A 20 5.36 79.64 17.10
N ALA A 21 5.33 80.95 16.84
CA ALA A 21 4.77 81.52 15.62
C ALA A 21 5.55 81.10 14.35
N LYS A 22 6.89 81.02 14.41
CA LYS A 22 7.70 80.54 13.27
C LYS A 22 7.50 79.05 13.00
N VAL A 23 7.38 78.23 14.03
CA VAL A 23 7.07 76.79 13.89
C VAL A 23 5.65 76.62 13.37
N LEU A 24 4.68 77.37 13.89
CA LEU A 24 3.29 77.34 13.42
C LEU A 24 3.18 77.75 11.96
N ASN A 25 3.92 78.78 11.52
CA ASN A 25 3.98 79.19 10.11
C ASN A 25 4.65 78.13 9.23
N LEU A 26 5.70 77.45 9.72
CA LEU A 26 6.31 76.32 9.00
C LEU A 26 5.34 75.15 8.85
N VAL A 27 4.60 74.84 9.91
CA VAL A 27 3.55 73.81 9.89
C VAL A 27 2.42 74.23 8.95
N PHE A 28 2.01 75.50 8.97
CA PHE A 28 0.97 76.04 8.09
C PHE A 28 1.39 76.00 6.62
N ILE A 29 2.64 76.35 6.31
CA ILE A 29 3.21 76.22 4.96
C ILE A 29 3.27 74.75 4.56
N GLY A 30 3.64 73.84 5.48
CA GLY A 30 3.59 72.41 5.25
C GLY A 30 2.18 71.91 4.92
N PHE A 31 1.17 72.32 5.68
CA PHE A 31 -0.24 72.01 5.41
C PHE A 31 -0.73 72.63 4.11
N LEU A 32 -0.30 73.85 3.77
CA LEU A 32 -0.62 74.51 2.51
C LEU A 32 -0.04 73.72 1.33
N LEU A 33 1.20 73.24 1.42
CA LEU A 33 1.82 72.41 0.39
C LEU A 33 1.13 71.05 0.25
N ILE A 34 0.73 70.43 1.35
CA ILE A 34 -0.02 69.17 1.33
C ILE A 34 -1.41 69.39 0.71
N THR A 35 -2.11 70.46 1.06
CA THR A 35 -3.42 70.77 0.47
C THR A 35 -3.32 71.13 -1.00
N LEU A 36 -2.32 71.90 -1.43
CA LEU A 36 -2.02 72.15 -2.85
C LEU A 36 -1.68 70.86 -3.59
N ARG A 37 -0.86 69.98 -3.02
CA ARG A 37 -0.53 68.69 -3.64
C ARG A 37 -1.73 67.77 -3.72
N SER A 38 -2.58 67.77 -2.69
CA SER A 38 -3.83 67.00 -2.65
C SER A 38 -4.80 67.54 -3.70
N TRP A 39 -4.98 68.86 -3.81
CA TRP A 39 -5.78 69.49 -4.86
C TRP A 39 -5.25 69.17 -6.26
N HIS A 40 -3.92 69.21 -6.45
CA HIS A 40 -3.30 68.83 -7.71
C HIS A 40 -3.56 67.35 -8.07
N LEU A 41 -3.51 66.43 -7.11
CA LEU A 41 -3.80 65.01 -7.35
C LEU A 41 -5.30 64.73 -7.52
N SER A 42 -6.16 65.43 -6.77
CA SER A 42 -7.60 65.17 -6.71
C SER A 42 -8.42 65.94 -7.74
N VAL A 43 -7.89 67.04 -8.30
CA VAL A 43 -8.61 67.91 -9.26
C VAL A 43 -7.88 67.98 -10.60
N ILE A 44 -6.58 68.33 -10.61
CA ILE A 44 -5.83 68.51 -11.87
C ILE A 44 -5.55 67.15 -12.53
N LEU A 45 -4.97 66.22 -11.77
CA LEU A 45 -4.68 64.86 -12.25
C LEU A 45 -5.85 63.89 -12.05
N HIS A 46 -7.05 64.39 -11.73
CA HIS A 46 -8.18 63.51 -11.39
C HIS A 46 -8.51 62.57 -12.54
N GLU A 47 -8.71 63.13 -13.74
CA GLU A 47 -9.08 62.36 -14.93
C GLU A 47 -7.98 61.38 -15.31
N GLU A 48 -6.71 61.82 -15.34
CA GLU A 48 -5.55 60.96 -15.65
C GLU A 48 -5.40 59.81 -14.63
N LYS A 49 -5.58 60.08 -13.34
CA LYS A 49 -5.53 59.06 -12.28
C LYS A 49 -6.75 58.14 -12.31
N LEU A 50 -7.91 58.65 -12.70
CA LEU A 50 -9.11 57.84 -12.90
C LEU A 50 -8.95 56.93 -14.13
N GLU A 51 -8.29 57.41 -15.18
CA GLU A 51 -7.94 56.63 -16.37
C GLU A 51 -6.89 55.57 -16.05
N GLU A 52 -5.83 55.90 -15.31
CA GLU A 52 -4.86 54.93 -14.80
C GLU A 52 -5.52 53.86 -13.91
N ALA A 53 -6.46 54.25 -13.05
CA ALA A 53 -7.21 53.32 -12.20
C ALA A 53 -8.19 52.43 -12.99
N ARG A 54 -8.67 52.91 -14.14
CA ARG A 54 -9.51 52.14 -15.08
C ARG A 54 -8.70 51.29 -16.05
N ARG A 55 -7.37 51.43 -16.09
CA ARG A 55 -6.54 50.59 -16.96
C ARG A 55 -6.76 49.12 -16.59
N PRO A 56 -7.03 48.27 -17.59
CA PRO A 56 -7.24 46.86 -17.34
C PRO A 56 -5.99 46.25 -16.70
N GLN A 57 -6.18 45.55 -15.59
CA GLN A 57 -5.14 44.76 -14.95
C GLN A 57 -4.94 43.45 -15.71
N LYS A 58 -3.70 43.01 -15.83
CA LYS A 58 -3.38 41.71 -16.41
C LYS A 58 -3.59 40.61 -15.36
N ARG A 59 -4.47 39.65 -15.66
CA ARG A 59 -4.65 38.42 -14.88
C ARG A 59 -4.19 37.23 -15.70
N VAL A 60 -3.40 36.35 -15.10
CA VAL A 60 -2.98 35.10 -15.73
C VAL A 60 -3.77 33.96 -15.10
N VAL A 61 -4.49 33.20 -15.93
CA VAL A 61 -5.20 31.99 -15.52
C VAL A 61 -4.45 30.79 -16.07
N ILE A 62 -4.23 29.80 -15.20
CA ILE A 62 -3.58 28.54 -15.58
C ILE A 62 -4.63 27.64 -16.24
N GLU A 63 -4.34 27.17 -17.45
CA GLU A 63 -5.17 26.23 -18.19
C GLU A 63 -4.58 24.83 -18.07
N SER A 64 -5.40 23.85 -17.66
CA SER A 64 -4.92 22.49 -17.43
C SER A 64 -4.58 21.78 -18.75
N SER A 65 -3.47 21.05 -18.77
CA SER A 65 -3.08 20.20 -19.90
C SER A 65 -3.78 18.86 -19.81
N LYS A 66 -4.02 18.24 -20.97
CA LYS A 66 -4.44 16.85 -21.02
C LYS A 66 -3.23 15.97 -20.70
N ARG A 67 -3.34 15.13 -19.67
CA ARG A 67 -2.32 14.12 -19.33
C ARG A 67 -2.14 13.13 -20.49
N GLY A 68 -0.90 12.75 -20.78
CA GLY A 68 -0.54 11.77 -21.79
C GLY A 68 -1.19 10.41 -21.53
N THR A 69 -1.54 9.69 -22.61
CA THR A 69 -2.11 8.33 -22.50
C THR A 69 -1.01 7.30 -22.35
N ILE A 70 -1.23 6.29 -21.50
CA ILE A 70 -0.36 5.10 -21.43
C ILE A 70 -1.01 4.02 -22.30
N ARG A 71 -0.22 3.42 -23.18
CA ARG A 71 -0.68 2.39 -24.11
C ARG A 71 0.27 1.21 -24.13
N ASP A 72 -0.26 0.04 -24.45
CA ASP A 72 0.53 -1.18 -24.62
C ASP A 72 1.33 -1.15 -25.93
N ARG A 73 2.07 -2.24 -26.20
CA ARG A 73 2.90 -2.37 -27.41
C ARG A 73 2.11 -2.38 -28.72
N PHE A 74 0.83 -2.74 -28.67
CA PHE A 74 -0.09 -2.77 -29.81
C PHE A 74 -1.00 -1.55 -29.85
N ASN A 75 -0.64 -0.48 -29.11
CA ASN A 75 -1.36 0.79 -29.02
C ASN A 75 -2.76 0.68 -28.37
N ILE A 76 -3.00 -0.35 -27.56
CA ILE A 76 -4.20 -0.55 -26.74
C ILE A 76 -4.14 0.39 -25.52
N PRO A 77 -5.20 1.16 -25.20
CA PRO A 77 -5.19 2.13 -24.12
C PRO A 77 -5.25 1.51 -22.71
N LEU A 78 -4.19 1.68 -21.92
CA LEU A 78 -4.10 1.21 -20.53
C LEU A 78 -4.49 2.30 -19.52
N ALA A 79 -4.17 3.56 -19.84
CA ALA A 79 -4.61 4.72 -19.05
C ALA A 79 -4.96 5.89 -19.98
N ILE A 80 -6.18 6.41 -19.82
CA ILE A 80 -6.76 7.48 -20.64
C ILE A 80 -7.41 8.52 -19.75
N ASN A 81 -7.83 9.64 -20.34
CA ASN A 81 -8.62 10.63 -19.62
C ASN A 81 -10.07 10.62 -20.13
N LYS A 82 -11.02 10.53 -19.21
CA LYS A 82 -12.45 10.75 -19.46
C LYS A 82 -12.82 12.18 -19.08
N MET A 83 -13.81 12.76 -19.75
CA MET A 83 -14.31 14.08 -19.36
C MET A 83 -15.15 13.95 -18.10
N GLN A 84 -14.84 14.80 -17.12
CA GLN A 84 -15.62 15.01 -15.91
C GLN A 84 -16.23 16.41 -15.98
N TYR A 85 -17.51 16.51 -15.65
CA TYR A 85 -18.23 17.77 -15.58
C TYR A 85 -18.40 18.18 -14.12
N ASN A 86 -18.12 19.45 -13.82
CA ASN A 86 -18.19 20.01 -12.47
C ASN A 86 -19.02 21.30 -12.49
N LEU A 87 -19.71 21.58 -11.38
CA LEU A 87 -20.30 22.89 -11.11
C LEU A 87 -19.36 23.72 -10.25
N ALA A 88 -19.03 24.93 -10.66
CA ALA A 88 -18.24 25.89 -9.92
C ALA A 88 -18.96 27.22 -9.74
N ILE A 89 -18.65 27.92 -8.65
CA ILE A 89 -19.17 29.27 -8.39
C ILE A 89 -18.02 30.27 -8.24
N SER A 90 -18.15 31.41 -8.92
CA SER A 90 -17.25 32.56 -8.85
C SER A 90 -17.89 33.70 -8.08
N TYR A 91 -17.51 33.85 -6.81
CA TYR A 91 -18.04 34.94 -5.98
C TYR A 91 -17.63 36.33 -6.49
N ALA A 92 -16.53 36.43 -7.24
CA ALA A 92 -16.06 37.70 -7.81
C ALA A 92 -17.14 38.37 -8.67
N GLN A 93 -17.86 37.57 -9.45
CA GLN A 93 -18.95 38.04 -10.31
C GLN A 93 -20.21 38.35 -9.50
N ILE A 94 -20.54 37.52 -8.51
CA ILE A 94 -21.66 37.78 -7.58
C ILE A 94 -21.47 39.10 -6.83
N ARG A 95 -20.22 39.47 -6.51
CA ARG A 95 -19.88 40.73 -5.83
C ARG A 95 -20.25 41.98 -6.63
N GLN A 96 -20.39 41.88 -7.95
CA GLN A 96 -20.84 43.00 -8.79
C GLN A 96 -22.27 43.43 -8.44
N ILE A 97 -23.09 42.49 -7.97
CA ILE A 97 -24.45 42.78 -7.52
C ILE A 97 -24.36 43.65 -6.27
N PRO A 98 -25.06 44.81 -6.21
CA PRO A 98 -25.01 45.70 -5.06
C PRO A 98 -25.40 44.95 -3.77
N GLY A 99 -24.59 45.11 -2.72
CA GLY A 99 -24.86 44.46 -1.45
C GLY A 99 -26.13 44.99 -0.79
N VAL A 100 -26.35 46.31 -0.86
CA VAL A 100 -27.53 46.99 -0.32
C VAL A 100 -27.99 48.06 -1.28
N VAL A 101 -29.28 48.09 -1.58
CA VAL A 101 -29.94 49.19 -2.29
C VAL A 101 -30.99 49.79 -1.38
N TRP A 102 -31.15 51.11 -1.48
CA TRP A 102 -32.16 51.86 -0.74
C TRP A 102 -33.39 52.04 -1.62
N GLU A 103 -34.47 51.34 -1.29
CA GLU A 103 -35.77 51.52 -1.93
C GLU A 103 -36.71 52.33 -1.01
N LYS A 104 -37.61 53.10 -1.62
CA LYS A 104 -38.66 53.83 -0.91
C LYS A 104 -39.93 52.99 -0.94
N GLU A 105 -40.27 52.39 0.18
CA GLU A 105 -41.58 51.78 0.43
C GLU A 105 -42.38 52.69 1.35
N ASN A 106 -43.58 53.11 0.95
CA ASN A 106 -44.46 54.00 1.71
C ASN A 106 -43.77 55.27 2.29
N GLY A 107 -42.86 55.87 1.50
CA GLY A 107 -42.16 57.10 1.90
C GLY A 107 -41.00 56.91 2.89
N LYS A 108 -40.75 55.70 3.40
CA LYS A 108 -39.57 55.38 4.24
C LYS A 108 -38.49 54.67 3.42
N LYS A 109 -37.23 55.06 3.63
CA LYS A 109 -36.06 54.39 3.03
C LYS A 109 -35.84 53.06 3.74
N VAL A 110 -36.08 51.95 3.05
CA VAL A 110 -35.82 50.59 3.54
C VAL A 110 -34.53 50.09 2.89
N LYS A 111 -33.67 49.41 3.67
CA LYS A 111 -32.47 48.75 3.16
C LYS A 111 -32.84 47.37 2.62
N ARG A 112 -32.63 47.16 1.32
CA ARG A 112 -32.83 45.85 0.69
C ARG A 112 -31.50 45.20 0.36
N TYR A 113 -31.33 43.94 0.73
CA TYR A 113 -30.06 43.19 0.60
C TYR A 113 -30.04 42.36 -0.69
N ILE A 114 -29.97 43.03 -1.84
CA ILE A 114 -30.13 42.40 -3.17
C ILE A 114 -29.15 41.24 -3.40
N ARG A 115 -27.88 41.38 -3.03
CA ARG A 115 -26.90 40.29 -3.21
C ARG A 115 -27.26 39.04 -2.40
N ARG A 116 -27.80 39.23 -1.20
CA ARG A 116 -28.23 38.12 -0.35
C ARG A 116 -29.43 37.40 -0.99
N GLU A 117 -30.45 38.15 -1.42
CA GLU A 117 -31.60 37.59 -2.15
C GLU A 117 -31.16 36.86 -3.43
N TYR A 118 -30.13 37.34 -4.12
CA TYR A 118 -29.57 36.68 -5.29
C TYR A 118 -28.89 35.35 -4.95
N ILE A 119 -28.07 35.32 -3.90
CA ILE A 119 -27.39 34.09 -3.46
C ILE A 119 -28.43 33.06 -3.01
N GLU A 120 -29.45 33.46 -2.25
CA GLU A 120 -30.57 32.60 -1.84
C GLU A 120 -31.27 31.97 -3.07
N LYS A 121 -31.55 32.77 -4.12
CA LYS A 121 -32.15 32.25 -5.37
C LYS A 121 -31.22 31.34 -6.16
N LEU A 122 -29.94 31.70 -6.28
CA LEU A 122 -28.94 30.88 -6.97
C LEU A 122 -28.81 29.52 -6.28
N SER A 123 -28.71 29.53 -4.95
CA SER A 123 -28.65 28.32 -4.14
C SER A 123 -29.89 27.45 -4.30
N ALA A 124 -31.09 28.05 -4.37
CA ALA A 124 -32.34 27.30 -4.60
C ALA A 124 -32.35 26.59 -5.97
N VAL A 125 -31.96 27.29 -7.05
CA VAL A 125 -31.91 26.71 -8.41
C VAL A 125 -30.85 25.61 -8.50
N VAL A 126 -29.66 25.84 -7.95
CA VAL A 126 -28.60 24.84 -7.91
C VAL A 126 -29.03 23.64 -7.06
N GLY A 127 -29.70 23.88 -5.93
CA GLY A 127 -30.25 22.86 -5.05
C GLY A 127 -31.28 21.98 -5.76
N GLU A 128 -32.17 22.57 -6.55
CA GLU A 128 -33.18 21.85 -7.33
C GLU A 128 -32.55 20.96 -8.42
N GLU A 129 -31.68 21.52 -9.27
CA GLU A 129 -31.07 20.78 -10.39
C GLU A 129 -30.09 19.69 -9.96
N LEU A 130 -29.40 19.89 -8.83
CA LEU A 130 -28.39 18.95 -8.32
C LEU A 130 -28.85 18.10 -7.14
N HIS A 131 -30.10 18.29 -6.67
CA HIS A 131 -30.63 17.68 -5.46
C HIS A 131 -29.72 17.92 -4.24
N LEU A 132 -29.32 19.18 -4.05
CA LEU A 132 -28.53 19.64 -2.90
C LEU A 132 -29.39 20.53 -1.99
N ASP A 133 -29.03 20.58 -0.71
CA ASP A 133 -29.63 21.53 0.23
C ASP A 133 -29.24 22.98 -0.14
N PRO A 134 -30.19 23.88 -0.44
CA PRO A 134 -29.92 25.28 -0.75
C PRO A 134 -29.15 26.01 0.36
N ASP A 135 -29.45 25.74 1.63
CA ASP A 135 -28.81 26.42 2.77
C ASP A 135 -27.31 26.07 2.83
N TYR A 136 -26.99 24.80 2.57
CA TYR A 136 -25.61 24.34 2.44
C TYR A 136 -24.87 25.03 1.29
N VAL A 137 -25.51 25.19 0.13
CA VAL A 137 -24.90 25.87 -1.03
C VAL A 137 -24.66 27.35 -0.70
N GLU A 138 -25.59 28.01 -0.02
CA GLU A 138 -25.44 29.40 0.44
C GLU A 138 -24.27 29.56 1.43
N ASP A 139 -24.20 28.71 2.45
CA ASP A 139 -23.10 28.70 3.43
C ASP A 139 -21.74 28.43 2.74
N LEU A 140 -21.71 27.56 1.73
CA LEU A 140 -20.52 27.29 0.92
C LEU A 140 -20.08 28.54 0.14
N ILE A 141 -21.02 29.28 -0.46
CA ILE A 141 -20.74 30.52 -1.18
C ILE A 141 -20.09 31.57 -0.28
N TYR A 142 -20.70 31.84 0.88
CA TYR A 142 -20.14 32.85 1.80
C TYR A 142 -18.80 32.40 2.40
N SER A 143 -18.63 31.12 2.69
CA SER A 143 -17.37 30.61 3.27
C SER A 143 -16.21 30.75 2.31
N LYS A 144 -16.37 30.36 1.05
CA LYS A 144 -15.32 30.46 0.03
C LYS A 144 -15.10 31.90 -0.43
N ALA A 145 -16.14 32.75 -0.39
CA ALA A 145 -16.00 34.19 -0.61
C ALA A 145 -15.00 34.85 0.34
N ALA A 146 -14.86 34.36 1.59
CA ALA A 146 -13.91 34.93 2.54
C ALA A 146 -12.43 34.67 2.18
N LEU A 147 -12.10 33.60 1.46
CA LEU A 147 -10.70 33.24 1.14
C LEU A 147 -10.35 33.43 -0.32
N PHE A 148 -11.25 33.02 -1.20
CA PHE A 148 -11.01 32.86 -2.62
C PHE A 148 -12.04 33.67 -3.42
N HIS A 149 -12.38 34.88 -2.97
CA HIS A 149 -13.36 35.75 -3.67
C HIS A 149 -13.02 36.01 -5.14
N HIS A 150 -11.78 35.75 -5.57
CA HIS A 150 -11.28 35.98 -6.92
C HIS A 150 -11.12 34.70 -7.75
N LEU A 151 -11.32 33.51 -7.17
CA LEU A 151 -11.20 32.23 -7.86
C LEU A 151 -12.54 31.49 -7.85
N PRO A 152 -12.94 30.88 -8.98
CA PRO A 152 -14.06 29.95 -8.98
C PRO A 152 -13.72 28.72 -8.14
N TYR A 153 -14.67 28.24 -7.33
CA TYR A 153 -14.51 27.03 -6.54
C TYR A 153 -15.58 26.01 -6.92
N VAL A 154 -15.24 24.72 -6.88
CA VAL A 154 -16.16 23.62 -7.25
C VAL A 154 -17.14 23.38 -6.11
N VAL A 155 -18.44 23.37 -6.44
CA VAL A 155 -19.55 23.05 -5.54
C VAL A 155 -19.86 21.56 -5.57
N LYS A 156 -19.96 20.98 -6.77
CA LYS A 156 -20.24 19.56 -6.97
C LYS A 156 -19.41 19.03 -8.13
N GLU A 157 -18.74 17.90 -7.88
CA GLU A 157 -17.99 17.12 -8.86
C GLU A 157 -18.85 16.03 -9.48
N ASP A 158 -18.49 15.57 -10.68
CA ASP A 158 -19.12 14.43 -11.37
C ASP A 158 -20.63 14.63 -11.64
N ILE A 159 -21.04 15.82 -12.11
CA ILE A 159 -22.43 16.06 -12.54
C ILE A 159 -22.71 15.32 -13.86
N SER A 160 -23.96 14.87 -14.05
CA SER A 160 -24.33 14.18 -15.29
C SER A 160 -24.23 15.11 -16.50
N GLU A 161 -24.01 14.55 -17.69
CA GLU A 161 -23.95 15.34 -18.93
C GLU A 161 -25.23 16.15 -19.17
N GLY A 162 -26.40 15.58 -18.84
CA GLY A 162 -27.68 16.28 -18.90
C GLY A 162 -27.74 17.48 -17.94
N GLN A 163 -27.31 17.31 -16.68
CA GLN A 163 -27.23 18.41 -15.71
C GLN A 163 -26.22 19.47 -16.13
N TYR A 164 -25.07 19.06 -16.69
CA TYR A 164 -24.05 19.98 -17.20
C TYR A 164 -24.63 20.92 -18.25
N TYR A 165 -25.35 20.41 -19.26
CA TYR A 165 -25.92 21.26 -20.31
C TYR A 165 -27.04 22.17 -19.77
N ARG A 166 -27.87 21.71 -18.83
CA ARG A 166 -28.89 22.56 -18.18
C ARG A 166 -28.25 23.72 -17.42
N LEU A 167 -27.26 23.43 -16.57
CA LEU A 167 -26.54 24.44 -15.83
C LEU A 167 -25.71 25.36 -16.75
N LYS A 168 -25.20 24.84 -17.87
CA LYS A 168 -24.51 25.64 -18.90
C LYS A 168 -25.44 26.66 -19.55
N MET A 169 -26.71 26.32 -19.76
CA MET A 169 -27.71 27.27 -20.27
C MET A 169 -28.01 28.36 -19.24
N LEU A 170 -28.13 28.00 -17.95
CA LEU A 170 -28.36 28.94 -16.85
C LEU A 170 -27.16 29.84 -16.55
N GLU A 171 -25.95 29.46 -16.96
CA GLU A 171 -24.72 30.24 -16.78
C GLU A 171 -24.84 31.67 -17.33
N ARG A 172 -25.67 31.86 -18.37
CA ARG A 172 -25.92 33.18 -18.97
C ARG A 172 -26.80 34.07 -18.08
N ASP A 173 -27.74 33.48 -17.37
CA ASP A 173 -28.75 34.21 -16.59
C ASP A 173 -28.32 34.43 -15.14
N TYR A 174 -27.40 33.60 -14.64
CA TYR A 174 -26.87 33.64 -13.27
C TYR A 174 -25.38 33.99 -13.22
N PRO A 175 -25.02 35.30 -13.12
CA PRO A 175 -23.65 35.74 -12.91
C PRO A 175 -22.97 35.03 -11.74
N GLY A 176 -21.78 34.46 -11.97
CA GLY A 176 -21.01 33.72 -11.00
C GLY A 176 -21.27 32.21 -10.98
N LEU A 177 -22.30 31.71 -11.68
CA LEU A 177 -22.42 30.28 -11.97
C LEU A 177 -21.41 29.93 -13.08
N HIS A 178 -20.71 28.80 -12.97
CA HIS A 178 -19.83 28.29 -14.03
C HIS A 178 -19.87 26.77 -14.09
N THR A 179 -19.92 26.21 -15.29
CA THR A 179 -19.70 24.76 -15.46
C THR A 179 -18.33 24.50 -16.08
N GLN A 180 -17.59 23.57 -15.48
CA GLN A 180 -16.24 23.19 -15.90
C GLN A 180 -16.26 21.80 -16.52
N SER A 181 -15.49 21.60 -17.60
CA SER A 181 -15.18 20.29 -18.16
C SER A 181 -13.70 20.03 -17.94
N VAL A 182 -13.38 19.02 -17.14
CA VAL A 182 -12.00 18.71 -16.70
C VAL A 182 -11.67 17.28 -17.11
N PRO A 183 -10.48 17.01 -17.68
CA PRO A 183 -10.05 15.64 -17.94
C PRO A 183 -9.72 14.93 -16.64
N LYS A 184 -10.39 13.81 -16.37
CA LYS A 184 -10.16 12.92 -15.23
C LYS A 184 -9.51 11.63 -15.70
N ARG A 185 -8.49 11.16 -14.98
CA ARG A 185 -7.81 9.90 -15.33
C ARG A 185 -8.78 8.72 -15.22
N TYR A 186 -8.61 7.70 -16.06
CA TYR A 186 -9.41 6.47 -16.07
C TYR A 186 -8.58 5.30 -16.61
N TYR A 187 -8.68 4.14 -15.96
CA TYR A 187 -7.97 2.92 -16.31
C TYR A 187 -8.96 1.88 -16.84
N PRO A 188 -9.05 1.65 -18.17
CA PRO A 188 -10.10 0.82 -18.77
C PRO A 188 -10.10 -0.64 -18.30
N TYR A 189 -8.94 -1.19 -17.98
CA TYR A 189 -8.77 -2.60 -17.61
C TYR A 189 -8.76 -2.83 -16.08
N GLY A 190 -9.11 -1.81 -15.28
CA GLY A 190 -9.24 -1.93 -13.83
C GLY A 190 -7.97 -2.47 -13.16
N LYS A 191 -8.09 -3.64 -12.51
CA LYS A 191 -7.02 -4.32 -11.76
C LYS A 191 -5.85 -4.84 -12.63
N VAL A 192 -6.04 -5.00 -13.94
CA VAL A 192 -5.01 -5.59 -14.82
C VAL A 192 -3.79 -4.69 -14.90
N GLY A 193 -2.63 -5.22 -14.50
CA GLY A 193 -1.38 -4.47 -14.47
C GLY A 193 -1.39 -3.28 -13.50
N GLY A 194 -2.31 -3.22 -12.53
CA GLY A 194 -2.53 -2.06 -11.68
C GLY A 194 -1.29 -1.59 -10.93
N GLU A 195 -0.47 -2.52 -10.41
CA GLU A 195 0.78 -2.19 -9.70
C GLU A 195 1.89 -1.66 -10.62
N MET A 196 1.88 -2.10 -11.89
CA MET A 196 2.86 -1.70 -12.90
C MET A 196 2.49 -0.34 -13.48
N ILE A 197 1.23 -0.15 -13.89
CA ILE A 197 0.72 1.14 -14.37
C ILE A 197 0.82 2.17 -13.24
N GLY A 198 0.44 1.78 -12.04
CA GLY A 198 0.36 2.64 -10.87
C GLY A 198 -0.89 3.51 -10.88
N TYR A 199 -0.92 4.49 -9.98
CA TYR A 199 -2.07 5.35 -9.78
C TYR A 199 -1.65 6.81 -9.61
N ILE A 200 -2.63 7.70 -9.76
CA ILE A 200 -2.50 9.13 -9.46
C ILE A 200 -3.12 9.43 -8.09
N GLY A 201 -2.56 10.40 -7.37
CA GLY A 201 -3.10 10.88 -6.10
C GLY A 201 -2.82 12.36 -5.92
N ALA A 202 -3.50 13.01 -4.99
CA ALA A 202 -3.24 14.42 -4.68
C ALA A 202 -1.77 14.63 -4.27
N ILE A 203 -1.17 15.73 -4.71
CA ILE A 203 0.18 16.10 -4.29
C ILE A 203 0.22 16.24 -2.76
N SER A 204 1.23 15.65 -2.13
CA SER A 204 1.36 15.79 -0.68
C SER A 204 1.94 17.17 -0.34
N ARG A 205 1.61 17.72 0.83
CA ARG A 205 2.16 19.01 1.25
C ARG A 205 3.69 19.00 1.28
N GLN A 206 4.29 17.89 1.70
CA GLN A 206 5.75 17.72 1.73
C GLN A 206 6.35 17.72 0.33
N GLU A 207 5.75 17.02 -0.63
CA GLU A 207 6.18 17.04 -2.05
C GLU A 207 6.06 18.45 -2.65
N TYR A 208 4.95 19.15 -2.37
CA TYR A 208 4.78 20.52 -2.83
C TYR A 208 5.84 21.46 -2.22
N GLU A 209 6.08 21.36 -0.91
CA GLU A 209 7.09 22.16 -0.23
C GLU A 209 8.51 21.85 -0.73
N SER A 210 8.83 20.60 -1.03
CA SER A 210 10.15 20.23 -1.57
C SER A 210 10.38 20.80 -2.98
N VAL A 211 9.37 20.74 -3.86
CA VAL A 211 9.46 21.35 -5.20
C VAL A 211 9.65 22.86 -5.11
N VAL A 212 8.90 23.53 -4.23
CA VAL A 212 9.03 24.98 -4.02
C VAL A 212 10.39 25.35 -3.42
N GLN A 213 10.93 24.53 -2.52
CA GLN A 213 12.27 24.72 -1.96
C GLN A 213 13.36 24.55 -3.04
N GLU A 214 13.25 23.53 -3.91
CA GLU A 214 14.19 23.33 -5.01
C GLU A 214 14.18 24.54 -5.96
N ILE A 215 13.00 25.03 -6.37
CA ILE A 215 12.86 26.24 -7.21
C ILE A 215 13.58 27.44 -6.56
N LYS A 216 13.35 27.68 -5.26
CA LYS A 216 14.01 28.79 -4.56
C LYS A 216 15.51 28.61 -4.45
N SER A 217 15.98 27.39 -4.22
CA SER A 217 17.42 27.11 -4.12
C SER A 217 18.13 27.40 -5.45
N LEU A 218 17.51 27.04 -6.57
CA LEU A 218 18.01 27.31 -7.91
C LEU A 218 17.96 28.81 -8.23
N GLU A 219 16.88 29.50 -7.83
CA GLU A 219 16.75 30.97 -7.95
C GLU A 219 17.82 31.72 -7.15
N GLU A 220 18.07 31.32 -5.90
CA GLU A 220 19.11 31.88 -5.05
C GLU A 220 20.51 31.61 -5.60
N TRP A 221 20.73 30.42 -6.17
CA TRP A 221 21.98 30.06 -6.83
C TRP A 221 22.23 30.95 -8.05
N LEU A 222 21.24 31.09 -8.94
CA LEU A 222 21.33 31.96 -10.13
C LEU A 222 21.56 33.41 -9.73
N GLY A 223 20.85 33.91 -8.70
CA GLY A 223 21.05 35.25 -8.18
C GLY A 223 22.46 35.50 -7.63
N LYS A 224 23.06 34.52 -6.93
CA LYS A 224 24.46 34.61 -6.46
C LYS A 224 25.45 34.63 -7.63
N TYR A 225 25.22 33.79 -8.64
CA TYR A 225 26.03 33.75 -9.86
C TYR A 225 25.96 35.08 -10.63
N GLU A 226 24.75 35.63 -10.81
CA GLU A 226 24.54 36.96 -11.44
C GLU A 226 25.20 38.10 -10.67
N MET A 227 25.30 37.99 -9.34
CA MET A 227 26.04 38.93 -8.48
C MET A 227 27.57 38.74 -8.53
N GLY A 228 28.07 37.85 -9.37
CA GLY A 228 29.51 37.58 -9.56
C GLY A 228 30.13 36.73 -8.46
N GLN A 229 29.32 36.01 -7.67
CA GLN A 229 29.81 34.97 -6.76
C GLN A 229 29.92 33.64 -7.54
N ASP A 230 30.83 32.76 -7.16
CA ASP A 230 30.99 31.43 -7.77
C ASP A 230 30.51 30.34 -6.79
N PRO A 231 29.17 30.17 -6.63
CA PRO A 231 28.61 29.18 -5.73
C PRO A 231 28.82 27.75 -6.27
N GLU A 232 29.04 26.78 -5.38
CA GLU A 232 29.12 25.36 -5.77
C GLU A 232 27.87 24.93 -6.54
N LEU A 233 28.06 24.16 -7.62
CA LEU A 233 26.98 23.69 -8.48
C LEU A 233 26.03 22.76 -7.70
N PRO A 234 24.70 22.85 -7.92
CA PRO A 234 23.73 21.95 -7.32
C PRO A 234 24.02 20.48 -7.67
N GLU A 235 23.71 19.59 -6.73
CA GLU A 235 23.97 18.15 -6.87
C GLU A 235 23.31 17.58 -8.15
N GLY A 236 24.10 16.92 -9.01
CA GLY A 236 23.63 16.33 -10.26
C GLY A 236 23.60 17.27 -11.48
N ILE A 237 24.03 18.53 -11.34
CA ILE A 237 24.16 19.48 -12.45
C ILE A 237 25.63 19.85 -12.66
N GLU A 238 26.17 19.58 -13.84
CA GLU A 238 27.59 19.78 -14.15
C GLU A 238 27.90 21.17 -14.76
N THR A 239 26.87 21.93 -15.17
CA THR A 239 27.03 23.20 -15.90
C THR A 239 26.07 24.28 -15.43
N VAL A 240 26.48 25.54 -15.52
CA VAL A 240 25.65 26.73 -15.20
C VAL A 240 24.39 26.79 -16.07
N GLU A 241 24.52 26.54 -17.37
CA GLU A 241 23.37 26.43 -18.30
C GLU A 241 22.40 25.32 -17.87
N GLY A 242 22.92 24.23 -17.30
CA GLY A 242 22.11 23.17 -16.72
C GLY A 242 21.27 23.64 -15.54
N VAL A 243 21.80 24.55 -14.70
CA VAL A 243 21.06 25.15 -13.58
C VAL A 243 19.95 26.07 -14.08
N GLU A 244 20.24 26.93 -15.06
CA GLU A 244 19.25 27.81 -15.68
C GLU A 244 18.13 27.01 -16.35
N LYS A 245 18.49 25.96 -17.10
CA LYS A 245 17.53 25.05 -17.72
C LYS A 245 16.66 24.35 -16.68
N ARG A 246 17.26 23.80 -15.61
CA ARG A 246 16.51 23.13 -14.52
C ARG A 246 15.59 24.10 -13.80
N TYR A 247 16.05 25.31 -13.49
CA TYR A 247 15.21 26.35 -12.88
C TYR A 247 14.00 26.67 -13.75
N LYS A 248 14.24 26.93 -15.04
CA LYS A 248 13.17 27.22 -16.00
C LYS A 248 12.18 26.06 -16.11
N GLU A 249 12.67 24.82 -16.20
CA GLU A 249 11.84 23.61 -16.18
C GLU A 249 11.00 23.57 -14.89
N MET A 250 11.60 23.67 -13.71
CA MET A 250 10.88 23.55 -12.44
C MET A 250 9.82 24.64 -12.25
N VAL A 251 10.08 25.88 -12.71
CA VAL A 251 9.10 26.97 -12.69
C VAL A 251 7.96 26.74 -13.68
N GLU A 252 8.26 26.21 -14.87
CA GLU A 252 7.23 25.86 -15.87
C GLU A 252 6.39 24.65 -15.45
N HIS A 253 6.98 23.68 -14.74
CA HIS A 253 6.34 22.47 -14.22
C HIS A 253 5.83 22.61 -12.79
N ALA A 254 5.78 23.83 -12.24
CA ALA A 254 5.35 24.05 -10.87
C ALA A 254 3.97 23.40 -10.62
N TYR A 255 3.86 22.60 -9.56
CA TYR A 255 2.61 21.98 -9.16
C TYR A 255 1.68 23.02 -8.54
N SER A 256 0.38 22.90 -8.81
CA SER A 256 -0.63 23.47 -7.92
C SER A 256 -0.82 22.55 -6.72
N ILE A 257 -1.19 23.10 -5.57
CA ILE A 257 -1.50 22.31 -4.37
C ILE A 257 -2.70 21.35 -4.59
N ASN A 258 -3.50 21.60 -5.62
CA ASN A 258 -4.66 20.78 -6.00
C ASN A 258 -4.36 19.80 -7.14
N ASP A 259 -3.12 19.74 -7.64
CA ASP A 259 -2.80 18.84 -8.75
C ASP A 259 -2.73 17.38 -8.28
N TYR A 260 -3.18 16.49 -9.17
CA TYR A 260 -3.00 15.05 -9.03
C TYR A 260 -1.73 14.63 -9.75
N VAL A 261 -0.86 13.93 -9.01
CA VAL A 261 0.45 13.48 -9.47
C VAL A 261 0.51 11.96 -9.43
N GLY A 262 1.24 11.35 -10.35
CA GLY A 262 1.55 9.94 -10.34
C GLY A 262 2.33 9.57 -9.08
N LYS A 263 1.86 8.57 -8.34
CA LYS A 263 2.46 8.15 -7.06
C LYS A 263 3.27 6.87 -7.16
N MET A 264 2.93 6.00 -8.10
CA MET A 264 3.53 4.67 -8.24
C MET A 264 3.56 4.25 -9.71
N GLY A 265 4.29 3.18 -10.02
CA GLY A 265 4.29 2.56 -11.35
C GLY A 265 4.81 3.49 -12.44
N ILE A 266 4.31 3.29 -13.66
CA ILE A 266 4.58 4.15 -14.82
C ILE A 266 4.04 5.57 -14.60
N GLU A 267 2.86 5.72 -13.97
CA GLU A 267 2.29 7.02 -13.64
C GLU A 267 3.26 7.88 -12.81
N GLY A 268 3.89 7.29 -11.79
CA GLY A 268 4.85 7.98 -10.94
C GLY A 268 6.23 8.15 -11.56
N LYS A 269 6.77 7.12 -12.24
CA LYS A 269 8.11 7.20 -12.83
C LYS A 269 8.19 8.20 -14.00
N PHE A 270 7.11 8.33 -14.77
CA PHE A 270 7.04 9.19 -15.95
C PHE A 270 6.07 10.38 -15.73
N GLU A 271 5.90 10.83 -14.49
CA GLU A 271 5.00 11.95 -14.13
C GLU A 271 5.24 13.20 -14.98
N GLU A 272 6.50 13.65 -15.08
CA GLU A 272 6.88 14.85 -15.84
C GLU A 272 6.48 14.73 -17.33
N VAL A 273 6.72 13.56 -17.92
CA VAL A 273 6.39 13.26 -19.32
C VAL A 273 4.87 13.20 -19.53
N LEU A 274 4.16 12.58 -18.60
CA LEU A 274 2.72 12.32 -18.69
C LEU A 274 1.90 13.58 -18.38
N ARG A 275 2.30 14.45 -17.46
CA ARG A 275 1.52 15.63 -17.07
C ARG A 275 1.38 16.64 -18.22
N GLY A 276 2.45 16.84 -18.98
CA GLY A 276 2.54 17.93 -19.95
C GLY A 276 2.58 19.30 -19.28
N TYR A 277 2.38 20.35 -20.07
CA TYR A 277 2.59 21.73 -19.62
C TYR A 277 1.28 22.46 -19.50
N HIS A 278 1.03 23.02 -18.31
CA HIS A 278 -0.10 23.90 -18.11
C HIS A 278 0.06 25.19 -18.93
N GLY A 279 -1.01 25.55 -19.62
CA GLY A 279 -1.08 26.80 -20.36
C GLY A 279 -1.25 27.97 -19.40
N LYS A 280 -0.91 29.16 -19.87
CA LYS A 280 -1.17 30.42 -19.18
C LYS A 280 -1.88 31.32 -20.16
N LYS A 281 -3.16 31.60 -19.93
CA LYS A 281 -3.90 32.63 -20.67
C LYS A 281 -3.90 33.92 -19.87
N ALA A 282 -3.47 35.00 -20.50
CA ALA A 282 -3.60 36.32 -19.89
C ALA A 282 -4.91 36.95 -20.31
N PHE A 283 -5.62 37.53 -19.35
CA PHE A 283 -6.84 38.27 -19.56
C PHE A 283 -6.63 39.70 -19.08
N ALA A 284 -7.11 40.65 -19.89
CA ALA A 284 -7.34 42.01 -19.45
C ALA A 284 -8.57 41.98 -18.55
N SER A 285 -8.38 42.23 -17.27
CA SER A 285 -9.46 42.38 -16.31
C SER A 285 -9.70 43.84 -15.97
N ASP A 286 -10.94 44.25 -15.78
CA ASP A 286 -11.24 45.59 -15.24
C ASP A 286 -10.73 45.74 -13.79
N ALA A 287 -10.79 46.96 -13.24
CA ALA A 287 -10.42 47.24 -11.85
C ALA A 287 -11.27 46.44 -10.82
N GLN A 288 -12.35 45.81 -11.29
CA GLN A 288 -13.31 45.04 -10.52
C GLN A 288 -13.05 43.52 -10.61
N GLY A 289 -12.14 43.08 -11.50
CA GLY A 289 -11.69 41.70 -11.67
C GLY A 289 -12.44 40.89 -12.74
N ASN A 290 -13.28 41.52 -13.55
CA ASN A 290 -14.00 40.88 -14.65
C ASN A 290 -13.11 40.76 -15.87
N ILE A 291 -13.12 39.60 -16.50
CA ILE A 291 -12.39 39.36 -17.75
C ILE A 291 -13.09 40.16 -18.86
N ILE A 292 -12.43 41.21 -19.35
CA ILE A 292 -12.91 42.02 -20.49
C ILE A 292 -12.53 41.31 -21.78
N GLN A 293 -11.27 40.93 -21.89
CA GLN A 293 -10.70 40.42 -23.13
C GLN A 293 -9.53 39.48 -22.85
N GLU A 294 -9.43 38.42 -23.63
CA GLU A 294 -8.23 37.58 -23.70
C GLU A 294 -7.10 38.34 -24.39
N LEU A 295 -5.95 38.45 -23.73
CA LEU A 295 -4.74 39.04 -24.28
C LEU A 295 -4.01 37.97 -25.10
N LEU A 296 -3.40 38.37 -26.23
CA LEU A 296 -2.57 37.49 -27.06
C LEU A 296 -1.30 37.00 -26.35
N GLU A 297 -1.02 37.53 -25.16
CA GLU A 297 0.11 37.16 -24.31
C GLU A 297 -0.24 35.91 -23.48
N GLY A 298 -0.14 34.72 -24.08
CA GLY A 298 -0.37 33.46 -23.39
C GLY A 298 0.36 32.28 -24.04
N LYS A 299 0.66 31.25 -23.24
CA LYS A 299 1.21 29.97 -23.73
C LYS A 299 0.08 28.96 -23.69
N GLU A 300 -0.29 28.40 -24.84
CA GLU A 300 -1.29 27.32 -24.90
C GLU A 300 -0.84 26.09 -24.10
N PRO A 301 -1.75 25.37 -23.44
CA PRO A 301 -1.42 24.15 -22.73
C PRO A 301 -0.92 23.09 -23.71
N GLN A 302 0.19 22.46 -23.36
CA GLN A 302 0.75 21.36 -24.14
C GLN A 302 0.38 20.04 -23.46
N SER A 303 -0.31 19.18 -24.22
CA SER A 303 -0.70 17.86 -23.71
C SER A 303 0.54 17.03 -23.40
N GLY A 304 0.46 16.22 -22.34
CA GLY A 304 1.52 15.29 -21.98
C GLY A 304 1.77 14.26 -23.06
N SER A 305 2.99 13.75 -23.09
CA SER A 305 3.42 12.80 -24.11
C SER A 305 2.78 11.43 -23.89
N ARG A 306 2.43 10.76 -24.99
CA ARG A 306 1.95 9.38 -24.96
C ARG A 306 3.12 8.45 -24.67
N VAL A 307 2.92 7.52 -23.74
CA VAL A 307 3.90 6.48 -23.40
C VAL A 307 3.43 5.16 -23.98
N LEU A 308 4.25 4.54 -24.84
CA LEU A 308 4.02 3.21 -25.40
C LEU A 308 4.89 2.20 -24.64
N LEU A 309 4.25 1.24 -23.99
CA LEU A 309 4.92 0.19 -23.23
C LEU A 309 5.37 -0.96 -24.13
N THR A 310 6.31 -1.77 -23.65
CA THR A 310 6.68 -3.07 -24.23
C THR A 310 5.69 -4.18 -23.88
N ILE A 311 4.86 -3.93 -22.87
CA ILE A 311 3.86 -4.86 -22.34
C ILE A 311 2.79 -5.14 -23.38
N SER A 312 2.34 -6.40 -23.44
CA SER A 312 1.12 -6.80 -24.13
C SER A 312 -0.03 -6.86 -23.13
N GLN A 313 -1.09 -6.07 -23.35
CA GLN A 313 -2.25 -6.07 -22.45
C GLN A 313 -2.90 -7.46 -22.34
N GLU A 314 -3.11 -8.12 -23.48
CA GLU A 314 -3.72 -9.45 -23.55
C GLU A 314 -2.87 -10.51 -22.84
N LEU A 315 -1.53 -10.43 -22.94
CA LEU A 315 -0.63 -11.37 -22.26
C LEU A 315 -0.58 -11.11 -20.75
N GLN A 316 -0.58 -9.85 -20.33
CA GLN A 316 -0.60 -9.44 -18.92
C GLN A 316 -1.87 -9.97 -18.23
N GLU A 317 -3.04 -9.72 -18.83
CA GLU A 317 -4.32 -10.18 -18.30
C GLU A 317 -4.37 -11.71 -18.21
N TYR A 318 -3.91 -12.41 -19.25
CA TYR A 318 -3.86 -13.86 -19.27
C TYR A 318 -2.92 -14.42 -18.19
N ALA A 319 -1.72 -13.83 -18.01
CA ALA A 319 -0.78 -14.25 -16.98
C ALA A 319 -1.32 -14.04 -15.55
N GLU A 320 -2.05 -12.95 -15.30
CA GLU A 320 -2.75 -12.73 -14.03
C GLU A 320 -3.89 -13.73 -13.82
N LYS A 321 -4.69 -14.02 -14.86
CA LYS A 321 -5.73 -15.06 -14.82
C LYS A 321 -5.14 -16.42 -14.47
N LEU A 322 -4.00 -16.80 -15.05
CA LEU A 322 -3.30 -18.06 -14.74
C LEU A 322 -2.84 -18.13 -13.28
N LEU A 323 -2.39 -17.01 -12.69
CA LEU A 323 -2.01 -16.97 -11.28
C LEU A 323 -3.21 -17.25 -10.36
N ILE A 324 -4.36 -16.64 -10.64
CA ILE A 324 -5.61 -16.83 -9.89
C ILE A 324 -6.16 -18.26 -10.10
N GLN A 325 -6.15 -18.75 -11.33
CA GLN A 325 -6.57 -20.10 -11.69
C GLN A 325 -5.71 -21.16 -10.99
N ASN A 326 -4.39 -20.94 -10.94
CA ASN A 326 -3.46 -21.87 -10.29
C ASN A 326 -3.62 -21.91 -8.77
N GLU A 327 -4.05 -20.82 -8.12
CA GLU A 327 -4.27 -20.80 -6.66
C GLU A 327 -5.25 -21.91 -6.22
N ALA A 328 -6.28 -22.18 -7.02
CA ALA A 328 -7.32 -23.19 -6.74
C ALA A 328 -6.80 -24.63 -6.74
N VAL A 329 -5.80 -24.94 -7.58
CA VAL A 329 -5.19 -26.29 -7.69
C VAL A 329 -3.93 -26.45 -6.84
N ARG A 330 -3.41 -25.35 -6.26
CA ARG A 330 -2.12 -25.36 -5.57
C ARG A 330 -2.21 -26.04 -4.21
N VAL A 331 -1.57 -27.19 -4.07
CA VAL A 331 -1.42 -27.90 -2.79
C VAL A 331 -0.05 -27.60 -2.20
N PRO A 332 0.06 -27.06 -0.97
CA PRO A 332 1.34 -26.82 -0.33
C PRO A 332 1.90 -28.13 0.24
N ARG A 333 3.22 -28.27 0.16
CA ARG A 333 3.93 -29.30 0.89
C ARG A 333 4.52 -28.72 2.17
N VAL A 334 4.22 -29.36 3.29
CA VAL A 334 4.65 -28.93 4.63
C VAL A 334 5.59 -29.95 5.26
N SER A 335 6.67 -29.49 5.88
CA SER A 335 7.62 -30.34 6.63
C SER A 335 7.92 -29.77 8.02
N ARG A 336 8.09 -30.64 9.03
CA ARG A 336 8.40 -30.24 10.42
C ARG A 336 9.84 -29.76 10.57
N VAL A 337 10.03 -28.67 11.31
CA VAL A 337 11.36 -28.23 11.77
C VAL A 337 11.75 -28.89 13.10
N ASN A 338 10.79 -29.16 14.01
CA ASN A 338 11.03 -29.75 15.34
C ASN A 338 10.04 -30.89 15.65
N ALA A 339 10.38 -32.14 15.35
CA ALA A 339 9.49 -33.28 15.60
C ALA A 339 9.79 -33.97 16.95
N GLN A 340 8.95 -33.74 17.97
CA GLN A 340 8.84 -34.63 19.15
C GLN A 340 7.71 -35.66 19.00
N SER A 341 6.64 -35.35 18.24
CA SER A 341 5.54 -36.31 17.96
C SER A 341 5.57 -36.85 16.52
N ARG A 342 4.80 -37.91 16.23
CA ARG A 342 4.66 -38.50 14.88
C ARG A 342 3.34 -38.13 14.18
N LYS A 343 2.52 -37.23 14.73
CA LYS A 343 1.20 -36.86 14.17
C LYS A 343 1.38 -36.14 12.82
N LYS A 344 0.56 -36.47 11.81
CA LYS A 344 0.53 -35.80 10.49
C LYS A 344 0.20 -34.31 10.68
N LEU A 345 0.88 -33.42 9.96
CA LEU A 345 0.64 -31.98 10.01
C LEU A 345 -0.71 -31.64 9.35
N GLU A 346 -1.43 -30.66 9.90
CA GLU A 346 -2.52 -29.99 9.18
C GLU A 346 -1.91 -29.14 8.06
N GLU A 347 -2.42 -29.28 6.83
CA GLU A 347 -1.95 -28.52 5.65
C GLU A 347 -2.58 -27.12 5.64
N LYS A 348 -2.36 -26.35 6.71
CA LYS A 348 -2.84 -24.98 6.85
C LYS A 348 -2.15 -24.05 5.86
N GLN A 349 -2.89 -23.09 5.33
CA GLN A 349 -2.46 -22.22 4.24
C GLN A 349 -3.02 -20.82 4.48
N HIS A 350 -2.31 -19.81 3.98
CA HIS A 350 -2.85 -18.47 3.92
C HIS A 350 -4.09 -18.40 3.04
N TRP A 351 -5.02 -17.51 3.39
CA TRP A 351 -6.24 -17.30 2.60
C TRP A 351 -5.94 -16.83 1.18
N ILE A 352 -4.85 -16.07 0.94
CA ILE A 352 -4.42 -15.70 -0.41
C ILE A 352 -2.98 -16.19 -0.65
N LYS A 353 -2.77 -16.94 -1.73
CA LYS A 353 -1.47 -17.47 -2.16
C LYS A 353 -0.91 -16.64 -3.31
N GLY A 354 -0.11 -15.63 -2.96
CA GLY A 354 0.52 -14.76 -3.95
C GLY A 354 1.46 -15.47 -4.94
N GLY A 355 1.78 -14.77 -6.02
CA GLY A 355 2.68 -15.25 -7.08
C GLY A 355 2.96 -14.20 -8.14
N ALA A 356 3.88 -14.50 -9.04
CA ALA A 356 4.26 -13.64 -10.15
C ALA A 356 4.60 -14.43 -11.42
N ILE A 357 4.37 -13.82 -12.58
CA ILE A 357 4.83 -14.32 -13.87
C ILE A 357 5.53 -13.17 -14.60
N VAL A 358 6.76 -13.42 -15.06
CA VAL A 358 7.53 -12.46 -15.87
C VAL A 358 7.77 -13.09 -17.22
N ALA A 359 7.39 -12.39 -18.29
CA ALA A 359 7.69 -12.76 -19.67
C ALA A 359 8.55 -11.66 -20.31
N MET A 360 9.72 -12.01 -20.85
CA MET A 360 10.70 -11.06 -21.37
C MET A 360 11.32 -11.54 -22.67
N ASP A 361 11.55 -10.63 -23.61
CA ASP A 361 12.35 -10.90 -24.81
C ASP A 361 13.86 -10.91 -24.45
N PRO A 362 14.57 -12.01 -24.73
CA PRO A 362 15.97 -12.17 -24.32
C PRO A 362 16.96 -11.26 -25.06
N PHE A 363 16.61 -10.71 -26.22
CA PHE A 363 17.53 -9.91 -27.04
C PHE A 363 17.32 -8.41 -26.91
N SER A 364 16.09 -7.97 -26.69
CA SER A 364 15.75 -6.56 -26.51
C SER A 364 15.68 -6.13 -25.04
N GLY A 365 15.46 -7.09 -24.13
CA GLY A 365 15.13 -6.79 -22.73
C GLY A 365 13.70 -6.28 -22.54
N ASP A 366 12.87 -6.32 -23.59
CA ASP A 366 11.47 -5.90 -23.53
C ASP A 366 10.68 -6.81 -22.58
N VAL A 367 10.10 -6.23 -21.54
CA VAL A 367 9.18 -6.93 -20.65
C VAL A 367 7.81 -6.98 -21.31
N LEU A 368 7.32 -8.17 -21.61
CA LEU A 368 6.05 -8.39 -22.31
C LEU A 368 4.88 -8.60 -21.36
N ALA A 369 5.16 -9.18 -20.20
CA ALA A 369 4.23 -9.29 -19.08
C ALA A 369 5.01 -9.26 -17.76
N LEU A 370 4.45 -8.56 -16.77
CA LEU A 370 4.95 -8.43 -15.40
C LEU A 370 3.77 -8.66 -14.43
N ALA A 371 3.21 -9.87 -14.47
CA ALA A 371 2.02 -10.23 -13.71
C ALA A 371 2.33 -10.50 -12.24
N SER A 372 1.42 -10.07 -11.37
CA SER A 372 1.49 -10.20 -9.93
C SER A 372 0.08 -10.48 -9.39
N TYR A 373 0.00 -11.35 -8.39
CA TYR A 373 -1.24 -11.64 -7.68
C TYR A 373 -0.94 -11.66 -6.17
N PRO A 374 -1.75 -11.00 -5.31
CA PRO A 374 -3.02 -10.31 -5.60
C PRO A 374 -2.89 -8.98 -6.37
N ARG A 375 -4.01 -8.47 -6.90
CA ARG A 375 -4.07 -7.26 -7.76
C ARG A 375 -4.74 -6.08 -7.06
N CYS A 376 -4.39 -4.85 -7.45
CA CYS A 376 -5.04 -3.60 -7.01
C CYS A 376 -5.69 -2.85 -8.18
N ASP A 377 -6.79 -2.15 -7.94
CA ASP A 377 -7.44 -1.29 -8.95
C ASP A 377 -6.99 0.18 -8.82
N PRO A 378 -6.27 0.74 -9.81
CA PRO A 378 -5.87 2.14 -9.81
C PRO A 378 -7.04 3.13 -9.85
N ASN A 379 -8.24 2.71 -10.29
CA ASN A 379 -9.42 3.58 -10.33
C ASN A 379 -9.93 3.96 -8.93
N ASP A 380 -9.59 3.18 -7.89
CA ASP A 380 -9.98 3.50 -6.52
C ASP A 380 -9.29 4.77 -5.99
N PHE A 381 -8.10 5.11 -6.51
CA PHE A 381 -7.34 6.30 -6.11
C PHE A 381 -7.83 7.59 -6.76
N ILE A 382 -8.69 7.49 -7.78
CA ILE A 382 -9.26 8.64 -8.46
C ILE A 382 -10.47 9.13 -7.65
N SER A 383 -10.47 10.43 -7.29
CA SER A 383 -11.55 11.05 -6.52
C SER A 383 -12.92 10.84 -7.16
N SER A 384 -13.97 10.82 -6.34
CA SER A 384 -15.36 10.84 -6.79
C SER A 384 -16.12 11.91 -6.01
N GLY A 385 -16.97 12.65 -6.72
CA GLY A 385 -17.94 13.58 -6.13
C GLY A 385 -19.10 12.88 -5.43
N ASN A 386 -19.31 11.58 -5.70
CA ASN A 386 -20.33 10.78 -5.02
C ASN A 386 -19.80 10.28 -3.67
N GLY A 387 -20.47 10.65 -2.58
CA GLY A 387 -20.09 10.30 -1.20
C GLY A 387 -20.01 8.79 -0.95
N GLU A 388 -20.95 8.01 -1.47
CA GLU A 388 -20.96 6.54 -1.30
C GLU A 388 -19.80 5.88 -2.04
N GLU A 389 -19.58 6.29 -3.30
CA GLU A 389 -18.47 5.77 -4.11
C GLU A 389 -17.12 6.14 -3.47
N ARG A 390 -17.00 7.37 -2.96
CA ARG A 390 -15.82 7.84 -2.22
C ARG A 390 -15.55 7.01 -0.97
N ALA A 391 -16.59 6.64 -0.21
CA ALA A 391 -16.46 5.77 0.96
C ALA A 391 -15.98 4.37 0.56
N ARG A 392 -16.57 3.77 -0.50
CA ARG A 392 -16.15 2.46 -1.05
C ARG A 392 -14.69 2.49 -1.51
N LYS A 393 -14.30 3.50 -2.29
CA LYS A 393 -12.94 3.71 -2.77
C LYS A 393 -11.95 3.84 -1.61
N THR A 394 -12.29 4.63 -0.60
CA THR A 394 -11.46 4.79 0.62
C THR A 394 -11.27 3.46 1.35
N ALA A 395 -12.34 2.66 1.49
CA ALA A 395 -12.25 1.34 2.09
C ALA A 395 -11.36 0.38 1.28
N ASN A 396 -11.45 0.41 -0.05
CA ASN A 396 -10.57 -0.37 -0.92
C ASN A 396 -9.11 0.10 -0.85
N ILE A 397 -8.84 1.41 -0.80
CA ILE A 397 -7.48 1.95 -0.63
C ILE A 397 -6.84 1.41 0.66
N ARG A 398 -7.60 1.36 1.77
CA ARG A 398 -7.12 0.76 3.04
C ARG A 398 -6.78 -0.72 2.87
N LYS A 399 -7.57 -1.47 2.10
CA LYS A 399 -7.28 -2.87 1.71
C LYS A 399 -6.00 -2.97 0.89
N TRP A 400 -5.84 -2.13 -0.15
CA TRP A 400 -4.68 -2.16 -1.05
C TRP A 400 -3.36 -1.89 -0.31
N PHE A 401 -3.38 -1.02 0.70
CA PHE A 401 -2.22 -0.76 1.57
C PHE A 401 -2.15 -1.62 2.83
N GLU A 402 -3.16 -2.48 3.06
CA GLU A 402 -3.22 -3.39 4.21
C GLU A 402 -3.01 -2.67 5.55
N THR A 403 -3.71 -1.52 5.71
CA THR A 403 -3.60 -0.66 6.88
C THR A 403 -4.22 -1.29 8.12
N GLU A 404 -3.89 -0.76 9.31
CA GLU A 404 -4.45 -1.25 10.57
C GLU A 404 -5.98 -1.08 10.60
N GLU A 405 -6.50 0.00 10.02
CA GLU A 405 -7.95 0.25 9.92
C GLU A 405 -8.66 -0.81 9.07
N TYR A 406 -8.04 -1.29 7.98
CA TYR A 406 -8.62 -2.38 7.20
C TYR A 406 -8.71 -3.67 8.02
N ILE A 407 -7.66 -4.01 8.76
CA ILE A 407 -7.66 -5.20 9.63
C ILE A 407 -8.69 -5.04 10.75
N ALA A 408 -8.82 -3.84 11.31
CA ALA A 408 -9.84 -3.50 12.29
C ALA A 408 -11.26 -3.68 11.72
N ASP A 409 -11.51 -3.23 10.49
CA ASP A 409 -12.80 -3.39 9.81
C ASP A 409 -13.15 -4.86 9.56
N VAL A 410 -12.16 -5.70 9.24
CA VAL A 410 -12.34 -7.16 9.11
C VAL A 410 -12.59 -7.83 10.46
N TRP A 411 -11.80 -7.51 11.48
CA TRP A 411 -11.98 -8.01 12.85
C TRP A 411 -13.35 -7.62 13.44
N ASN A 412 -13.78 -6.38 13.23
CA ASN A 412 -15.06 -5.89 13.73
C ASN A 412 -16.26 -6.36 12.89
N GLN A 413 -16.05 -7.19 11.86
CA GLN A 413 -17.09 -7.65 10.92
C GLN A 413 -17.87 -6.48 10.28
N LYS A 414 -17.18 -5.39 9.93
CA LYS A 414 -17.75 -4.34 9.07
C LYS A 414 -17.61 -4.68 7.60
N ARG A 415 -16.52 -5.39 7.27
CA ARG A 415 -16.22 -5.88 5.93
C ARG A 415 -15.72 -7.33 6.02
N PRO A 416 -16.08 -8.21 5.07
CA PRO A 416 -15.49 -9.54 5.02
C PRO A 416 -14.04 -9.50 4.49
N LEU A 417 -13.27 -10.54 4.78
CA LEU A 417 -12.00 -10.81 4.12
C LEU A 417 -12.26 -11.37 2.72
N ASP A 418 -11.97 -10.59 1.69
CA ASP A 418 -12.33 -10.86 0.30
C ASP A 418 -11.12 -11.09 -0.62
N ARG A 419 -11.20 -12.10 -1.50
CA ARG A 419 -10.18 -12.44 -2.51
C ARG A 419 -10.80 -12.71 -3.89
N GLU A 420 -9.97 -12.62 -4.91
CA GLU A 420 -10.34 -13.06 -6.26
C GLU A 420 -10.09 -14.57 -6.38
N PHE A 421 -10.99 -15.29 -7.03
CA PHE A 421 -10.79 -16.69 -7.36
C PHE A 421 -11.27 -16.95 -8.79
N PHE A 422 -10.81 -18.05 -9.38
CA PHE A 422 -11.24 -18.45 -10.71
C PHE A 422 -12.42 -19.40 -10.60
N ASP A 423 -13.60 -18.99 -11.09
CA ASP A 423 -14.77 -19.85 -11.13
C ASP A 423 -14.73 -20.73 -12.38
N LEU A 424 -14.57 -22.03 -12.14
CA LEU A 424 -14.54 -23.07 -13.16
C LEU A 424 -15.82 -23.14 -14.01
N LYS A 425 -16.97 -22.73 -13.47
CA LYS A 425 -18.25 -22.83 -14.18
C LYS A 425 -18.46 -21.72 -15.19
N THR A 426 -18.01 -20.51 -14.85
CA THR A 426 -18.16 -19.31 -15.67
C THR A 426 -16.92 -18.98 -16.48
N GLU A 427 -15.79 -19.64 -16.19
CA GLU A 427 -14.45 -19.38 -16.74
C GLU A 427 -13.96 -17.93 -16.55
N GLN A 428 -14.50 -17.27 -15.51
CA GLN A 428 -14.25 -15.88 -15.18
C GLN A 428 -13.66 -15.74 -13.77
N ILE A 429 -13.02 -14.60 -13.54
CA ILE A 429 -12.55 -14.22 -12.21
C ILE A 429 -13.76 -13.70 -11.43
N ALA A 430 -14.03 -14.33 -10.29
CA ALA A 430 -15.07 -13.95 -9.35
C ALA A 430 -14.46 -13.53 -8.02
N GLU A 431 -15.27 -12.93 -7.14
CA GLU A 431 -14.86 -12.56 -5.79
C GLU A 431 -15.54 -13.48 -4.77
N GLU A 432 -14.77 -13.97 -3.81
CA GLU A 432 -15.29 -14.68 -2.64
C GLU A 432 -14.88 -13.97 -1.36
N ALA A 433 -15.73 -14.09 -0.34
CA ALA A 433 -15.58 -13.34 0.89
C ALA A 433 -15.96 -14.18 2.10
N ILE A 434 -15.15 -14.08 3.16
CA ILE A 434 -15.39 -14.76 4.44
C ILE A 434 -15.50 -13.73 5.55
N TRP A 435 -16.52 -13.88 6.40
CA TRP A 435 -16.63 -13.12 7.64
C TRP A 435 -15.75 -13.77 8.70
N VAL A 436 -14.85 -12.99 9.29
CA VAL A 436 -13.97 -13.47 10.38
C VAL A 436 -14.76 -13.43 11.69
N ASP A 437 -15.58 -14.46 11.91
CA ASP A 437 -16.22 -14.70 13.20
C ASP A 437 -15.26 -15.36 14.20
N TRP A 438 -15.72 -15.58 15.44
CA TRP A 438 -14.86 -16.10 16.50
C TRP A 438 -14.28 -17.48 16.17
N GLN A 439 -15.10 -18.37 15.60
CA GLN A 439 -14.68 -19.72 15.24
C GLN A 439 -13.68 -19.69 14.08
N THR A 440 -14.00 -18.94 13.02
CA THR A 440 -13.14 -18.73 11.85
C THR A 440 -11.80 -18.13 12.26
N TYR A 441 -11.81 -17.13 13.16
CA TYR A 441 -10.61 -16.53 13.70
C TYR A 441 -9.73 -17.56 14.42
N LEU A 442 -10.30 -18.35 15.33
CA LEU A 442 -9.57 -19.38 16.06
C LEU A 442 -8.96 -20.42 15.10
N GLU A 443 -9.71 -20.88 14.11
CA GLU A 443 -9.22 -21.80 13.07
C GLU A 443 -8.13 -21.17 12.18
N MET A 444 -8.15 -19.84 12.00
CA MET A 444 -7.09 -19.11 11.28
C MET A 444 -5.81 -18.95 12.09
N ILE A 445 -5.85 -18.90 13.42
CA ILE A 445 -4.65 -18.70 14.27
C ILE A 445 -4.16 -19.97 14.98
N LEU A 446 -5.00 -20.99 15.10
CA LEU A 446 -4.70 -22.26 15.78
C LEU A 446 -5.06 -23.47 14.88
N PRO A 447 -4.52 -24.67 15.17
CA PRO A 447 -4.94 -25.93 14.55
C PRO A 447 -6.39 -26.27 14.87
N ILE A 448 -7.06 -27.04 14.00
CA ILE A 448 -8.47 -27.45 14.18
C ILE A 448 -8.62 -28.31 15.46
N ASP A 449 -7.69 -29.24 15.68
CA ASP A 449 -7.66 -30.11 16.87
C ASP A 449 -6.97 -29.45 18.10
N SER A 450 -6.92 -28.11 18.19
CA SER A 450 -6.18 -27.45 19.26
C SER A 450 -6.84 -27.66 20.64
N PRO A 451 -6.07 -28.06 21.68
CA PRO A 451 -6.61 -28.19 23.03
C PRO A 451 -7.07 -26.84 23.61
N ILE A 452 -6.55 -25.72 23.07
CA ILE A 452 -6.99 -24.37 23.43
C ILE A 452 -8.42 -24.11 22.94
N ILE A 453 -8.75 -24.54 21.72
CA ILE A 453 -10.11 -24.39 21.16
C ILE A 453 -11.09 -25.23 21.99
N GLU A 454 -10.73 -26.48 22.33
CA GLU A 454 -11.54 -27.33 23.21
C GLU A 454 -11.74 -26.70 24.59
N ALA A 455 -10.68 -26.13 25.18
CA ALA A 455 -10.75 -25.44 26.47
C ALA A 455 -11.66 -24.19 26.39
N LEU A 456 -11.56 -23.39 25.33
CA LEU A 456 -12.42 -22.23 25.09
C LEU A 456 -13.88 -22.65 24.94
N ASN A 457 -14.17 -23.74 24.22
CA ASN A 457 -15.53 -24.23 24.05
C ASN A 457 -16.13 -24.80 25.35
N ARG A 458 -15.31 -25.50 26.17
CA ARG A 458 -15.75 -26.03 27.46
C ARG A 458 -16.05 -24.94 28.49
N VAL A 459 -15.20 -23.92 28.52
CA VAL A 459 -15.18 -22.91 29.58
C VAL A 459 -15.91 -21.63 29.17
N GLY A 460 -16.22 -21.47 27.88
CA GLY A 460 -16.52 -20.22 27.20
C GLY A 460 -17.82 -19.54 27.57
N SER A 461 -18.02 -19.20 28.84
CA SER A 461 -19.01 -18.24 29.31
C SER A 461 -18.35 -16.97 29.82
N VAL A 462 -19.08 -15.86 29.78
CA VAL A 462 -18.61 -14.56 30.30
C VAL A 462 -18.27 -14.66 31.80
N LYS A 463 -19.09 -15.39 32.58
CA LYS A 463 -18.83 -15.61 34.00
C LYS A 463 -17.48 -16.27 34.26
N ASN A 464 -17.19 -17.35 33.54
CA ASN A 464 -15.93 -18.06 33.72
C ASN A 464 -14.74 -17.20 33.27
N ALA A 465 -14.88 -16.49 32.15
CA ALA A 465 -13.85 -15.56 31.67
C ALA A 465 -13.48 -14.47 32.69
N VAL A 466 -14.47 -13.92 33.40
CA VAL A 466 -14.24 -12.94 34.47
C VAL A 466 -13.59 -13.59 35.70
N ILE A 467 -14.08 -14.75 36.13
CA ILE A 467 -13.54 -15.49 37.29
C ILE A 467 -12.06 -15.82 37.06
N ILE A 468 -11.74 -16.40 35.90
CA ILE A 468 -10.36 -16.80 35.55
C ILE A 468 -9.41 -15.61 35.63
N GLN A 469 -9.79 -14.47 35.04
CA GLN A 469 -8.97 -13.27 35.05
C GLN A 469 -8.81 -12.67 36.47
N LYS A 470 -9.89 -12.60 37.27
CA LYS A 470 -9.81 -12.13 38.66
C LYS A 470 -8.87 -13.00 39.51
N HIS A 471 -8.92 -14.32 39.36
CA HIS A 471 -8.01 -15.23 40.07
C HIS A 471 -6.56 -15.10 39.57
N LEU A 472 -6.35 -14.92 38.27
CA LEU A 472 -5.03 -14.69 37.68
C LEU A 472 -4.39 -13.40 38.19
N GLU A 473 -5.13 -12.28 38.22
CA GLU A 473 -4.62 -11.00 38.72
C GLU A 473 -4.11 -11.11 40.16
N LYS A 474 -4.84 -11.84 41.02
CA LYS A 474 -4.40 -12.12 42.40
C LYS A 474 -3.13 -12.96 42.46
N LEU A 475 -2.87 -13.81 41.47
CA LEU A 475 -1.64 -14.60 41.40
C LEU A 475 -0.46 -13.83 40.79
N LEU A 476 -0.69 -12.96 39.79
CA LEU A 476 0.36 -12.23 39.09
C LEU A 476 1.14 -11.26 39.99
N VAL A 477 0.53 -10.79 41.08
CA VAL A 477 1.18 -9.93 42.10
C VAL A 477 2.42 -10.61 42.72
N PHE A 478 2.44 -11.94 42.78
CA PHE A 478 3.58 -12.69 43.35
C PHE A 478 4.73 -12.91 42.35
N SER A 479 4.56 -12.52 41.07
CA SER A 479 5.61 -12.63 40.06
C SER A 479 6.45 -11.35 40.00
N PRO A 480 7.79 -11.40 40.19
CA PRO A 480 8.65 -10.22 40.31
C PRO A 480 8.69 -9.34 39.05
N SER A 481 8.23 -9.87 37.90
CA SER A 481 8.09 -9.14 36.63
C SER A 481 6.65 -9.14 36.10
N GLN A 482 5.67 -9.54 36.93
CA GLN A 482 4.29 -9.87 36.50
C GLN A 482 4.25 -10.84 35.31
N SER A 483 5.30 -11.65 35.16
CA SER A 483 5.41 -12.63 34.08
C SER A 483 4.51 -13.84 34.38
N ALA A 484 3.52 -14.05 33.53
CA ALA A 484 2.62 -15.20 33.61
C ALA A 484 3.36 -16.53 33.38
N TYR A 485 4.34 -16.57 32.47
CA TYR A 485 5.14 -17.77 32.23
C TYR A 485 5.95 -18.19 33.45
N ALA A 486 6.61 -17.24 34.12
CA ALA A 486 7.40 -17.54 35.31
C ALA A 486 6.53 -18.11 36.43
N LEU A 487 5.38 -17.46 36.67
CA LEU A 487 4.40 -17.90 37.65
C LEU A 487 3.89 -19.31 37.34
N PHE A 488 3.43 -19.59 36.12
CA PHE A 488 2.89 -20.91 35.79
C PHE A 488 3.95 -22.00 35.73
N ASN A 489 5.18 -21.69 35.35
CA ASN A 489 6.28 -22.64 35.47
C ASN A 489 6.56 -23.05 36.91
N GLN A 490 6.31 -22.16 37.88
CA GLN A 490 6.42 -22.47 39.30
C GLN A 490 5.19 -23.23 39.83
N LEU A 491 3.98 -22.86 39.42
CA LEU A 491 2.73 -23.46 39.91
C LEU A 491 2.40 -24.82 39.28
N TYR A 492 2.85 -25.03 38.05
CA TYR A 492 2.59 -26.22 37.22
C TYR A 492 3.92 -26.79 36.71
N SER A 493 4.77 -27.21 37.66
CA SER A 493 6.10 -27.77 37.38
C SER A 493 6.10 -29.28 37.15
N ASP A 494 5.12 -29.99 37.70
CA ASP A 494 5.09 -31.44 37.74
C ASP A 494 4.36 -32.05 36.53
N PRO A 495 4.76 -33.26 36.07
CA PRO A 495 4.04 -33.99 35.01
C PRO A 495 2.55 -34.17 35.37
N PRO A 496 1.61 -33.99 34.41
CA PRO A 496 1.81 -33.94 32.95
C PRO A 496 2.12 -32.54 32.38
N HIS A 497 2.36 -31.52 33.21
CA HIS A 497 2.58 -30.17 32.72
C HIS A 497 3.95 -29.96 32.07
N GLN A 498 3.99 -29.14 31.01
CA GLN A 498 5.22 -28.81 30.28
C GLN A 498 5.59 -27.34 30.47
N LEU A 499 6.81 -27.10 30.96
CA LEU A 499 7.35 -25.77 31.20
C LEU A 499 7.64 -25.04 29.87
N TYR A 500 7.47 -23.70 29.84
CA TYR A 500 7.73 -22.88 28.65
C TYR A 500 8.51 -21.60 28.96
N GLY A 501 9.39 -21.19 28.04
CA GLY A 501 10.16 -19.95 28.13
C GLY A 501 11.53 -20.12 28.79
N ARG A 502 12.30 -19.03 28.89
CA ARG A 502 13.60 -19.03 29.59
C ARG A 502 13.36 -19.06 31.09
N ARG A 503 14.19 -19.82 31.82
CA ARG A 503 14.23 -19.72 33.28
C ARG A 503 14.61 -18.30 33.68
N LEU A 504 14.01 -17.80 34.76
CA LEU A 504 14.37 -16.52 35.33
C LEU A 504 15.83 -16.55 35.82
N PRO A 505 16.52 -15.40 35.88
CA PRO A 505 17.78 -15.27 36.60
C PRO A 505 17.65 -15.83 38.02
N ALA A 506 18.70 -16.49 38.54
CA ALA A 506 18.65 -17.20 39.82
C ALA A 506 18.06 -16.37 40.97
N VAL A 507 18.45 -15.10 41.08
CA VAL A 507 17.93 -14.16 42.11
C VAL A 507 16.43 -13.92 41.97
N GLN A 508 15.93 -13.73 40.73
CA GLN A 508 14.49 -13.51 40.50
C GLN A 508 13.69 -14.79 40.69
N GLN A 509 14.28 -15.94 40.37
CA GLN A 509 13.68 -17.26 40.60
C GLN A 509 13.56 -17.54 42.11
N GLU A 510 14.62 -17.28 42.88
CA GLU A 510 14.63 -17.42 44.35
C GLU A 510 13.59 -16.49 45.01
N HIS A 511 13.53 -15.22 44.60
CA HIS A 511 12.49 -14.30 45.07
C HIS A 511 11.06 -14.77 44.74
N LEU A 512 10.84 -15.37 43.56
CA LEU A 512 9.54 -15.92 43.18
C LEU A 512 9.19 -17.14 44.05
N GLU A 513 10.14 -18.04 44.28
CA GLU A 513 9.99 -19.22 45.13
C GLU A 513 9.66 -18.81 46.57
N GLU A 514 10.41 -17.86 47.14
CA GLU A 514 10.15 -17.31 48.47
C GLU A 514 8.78 -16.62 48.56
N ALA A 515 8.40 -15.85 47.55
CA ALA A 515 7.10 -15.17 47.52
C ALA A 515 5.93 -16.15 47.47
N VAL A 516 6.05 -17.22 46.68
CA VAL A 516 5.06 -18.30 46.56
C VAL A 516 4.98 -19.10 47.85
N GLU A 517 6.10 -19.45 48.49
CA GLU A 517 6.09 -20.22 49.74
C GLU A 517 5.55 -19.39 50.91
N LYS A 518 5.92 -18.10 51.00
CA LYS A 518 5.42 -17.19 52.04
C LYS A 518 3.89 -17.02 52.01
N HIS A 519 3.27 -17.10 50.82
CA HIS A 519 1.83 -16.94 50.62
C HIS A 519 1.15 -18.22 50.12
N ARG A 520 1.71 -19.37 50.49
CA ARG A 520 1.32 -20.68 49.96
C ARG A 520 -0.19 -20.97 50.03
N GLU A 521 -0.85 -20.64 51.13
CA GLU A 521 -2.29 -20.87 51.29
C GLU A 521 -3.12 -20.07 50.26
N THR A 522 -2.83 -18.79 50.11
CA THR A 522 -3.50 -17.90 49.14
C THR A 522 -3.22 -18.33 47.71
N VAL A 523 -1.96 -18.66 47.40
CA VAL A 523 -1.56 -19.13 46.06
C VAL A 523 -2.25 -20.45 45.72
N GLN A 524 -2.29 -21.41 46.65
CA GLN A 524 -2.97 -22.69 46.43
C GLN A 524 -4.49 -22.53 46.27
N PHE A 525 -5.11 -21.60 47.00
CA PHE A 525 -6.53 -21.29 46.84
C PHE A 525 -6.84 -20.81 45.41
N HIS A 526 -6.11 -19.80 44.92
CA HIS A 526 -6.35 -19.29 43.57
C HIS A 526 -5.93 -20.29 42.48
N LYS A 527 -4.87 -21.08 42.68
CA LYS A 527 -4.48 -22.17 41.77
C LYS A 527 -5.59 -23.23 41.66
N LYS A 528 -6.15 -23.71 42.77
CA LYS A 528 -7.25 -24.68 42.76
C LYS A 528 -8.49 -24.17 42.03
N ALA A 529 -8.74 -22.86 42.08
CA ALA A 529 -9.81 -22.24 41.31
C ALA A 529 -9.53 -22.22 39.80
N LEU A 530 -8.27 -22.19 39.37
CA LEU A 530 -7.87 -22.20 37.97
C LEU A 530 -7.76 -23.61 37.36
N ASP A 531 -7.43 -24.62 38.17
CA ASP A 531 -7.21 -26.00 37.72
C ASP A 531 -8.34 -26.58 36.83
N PRO A 532 -9.65 -26.36 37.10
CA PRO A 532 -10.72 -26.85 36.22
C PRO A 532 -10.67 -26.29 34.79
N PHE A 533 -10.19 -25.06 34.64
CA PHE A 533 -10.13 -24.38 33.35
C PHE A 533 -8.94 -24.85 32.51
N PHE A 534 -7.83 -25.19 33.18
CA PHE A 534 -6.62 -25.70 32.52
C PHE A 534 -6.61 -27.22 32.30
N ASN A 535 -7.70 -27.93 32.61
CA ASN A 535 -7.80 -29.35 32.35
C ASN A 535 -7.63 -29.66 30.84
N GLY A 536 -6.70 -30.53 30.48
CA GLY A 536 -6.33 -30.80 29.07
C GLY A 536 -5.29 -29.85 28.47
N LEU A 537 -4.91 -28.77 29.16
CA LEU A 537 -3.81 -27.89 28.76
C LEU A 537 -2.51 -28.30 29.44
N GLU A 538 -1.78 -29.23 28.82
CA GLU A 538 -0.51 -29.73 29.35
C GLU A 538 0.57 -28.63 29.34
N SER A 539 0.73 -27.90 28.24
CA SER A 539 1.75 -26.85 28.12
C SER A 539 1.38 -25.59 28.90
N ASN A 540 2.35 -24.99 29.59
CA ASN A 540 2.20 -23.67 30.19
C ASN A 540 2.12 -22.56 29.14
N TYR A 541 2.59 -22.80 27.91
CA TYR A 541 2.36 -21.89 26.78
C TYR A 541 0.87 -21.77 26.45
N ASP A 542 0.20 -22.92 26.31
CA ASP A 542 -1.21 -23.00 25.95
C ASP A 542 -2.10 -22.38 27.03
N LYS A 543 -1.73 -22.52 28.31
CA LYS A 543 -2.43 -21.84 29.41
C LYS A 543 -2.37 -20.32 29.28
N VAL A 544 -1.20 -19.75 28.97
CA VAL A 544 -1.07 -18.29 28.78
C VAL A 544 -1.79 -17.82 27.51
N MET A 545 -1.69 -18.57 26.41
CA MET A 545 -2.43 -18.30 25.16
C MET A 545 -3.95 -18.33 25.36
N PHE A 546 -4.46 -19.35 26.05
CA PHE A 546 -5.86 -19.43 26.43
C PHE A 546 -6.30 -18.17 27.20
N LEU A 547 -5.50 -17.71 28.16
CA LEU A 547 -5.82 -16.51 28.94
C LEU A 547 -5.81 -15.24 28.09
N ASP A 548 -4.82 -15.05 27.22
CA ASP A 548 -4.80 -13.89 26.33
C ASP A 548 -5.98 -13.91 25.33
N LEU A 549 -6.39 -15.08 24.83
CA LEU A 549 -7.60 -15.22 24.00
C LEU A 549 -8.89 -14.94 24.78
N VAL A 550 -8.96 -15.26 26.07
CA VAL A 550 -10.07 -14.85 26.93
C VAL A 550 -10.05 -13.33 27.15
N ARG A 551 -8.87 -12.75 27.35
CA ARG A 551 -8.66 -11.32 27.58
C ARG A 551 -9.03 -10.47 26.36
N ILE A 552 -8.80 -10.92 25.12
CA ILE A 552 -9.24 -10.13 23.94
C ILE A 552 -10.77 -10.02 23.86
N VAL A 553 -11.51 -11.02 24.36
CA VAL A 553 -12.98 -11.02 24.34
C VAL A 553 -13.54 -10.24 25.53
N VAL A 554 -13.13 -10.56 26.76
CA VAL A 554 -13.76 -10.03 27.99
C VAL A 554 -12.79 -9.20 28.82
N ASP A 555 -13.25 -8.03 29.26
CA ASP A 555 -12.55 -7.15 30.20
C ASP A 555 -13.27 -7.10 31.56
N PRO A 556 -12.73 -7.72 32.62
CA PRO A 556 -13.35 -7.77 33.94
C PRO A 556 -13.60 -6.40 34.56
N GLU A 557 -12.74 -5.41 34.29
CA GLU A 557 -12.85 -4.07 34.87
C GLU A 557 -14.10 -3.32 34.35
N ARG A 558 -14.66 -3.76 33.21
CA ARG A 558 -15.82 -3.14 32.57
C ARG A 558 -17.13 -3.86 32.83
N ILE A 559 -17.11 -4.95 33.62
CA ILE A 559 -18.30 -5.75 33.91
C ILE A 559 -18.60 -5.66 35.40
N SER A 560 -19.70 -5.00 35.75
CA SER A 560 -20.18 -4.92 37.13
C SER A 560 -20.65 -6.29 37.64
N ASP A 561 -20.55 -6.53 38.95
CA ASP A 561 -20.97 -7.82 39.55
C ASP A 561 -22.48 -8.05 39.45
N THR A 562 -23.28 -6.98 39.31
CA THR A 562 -24.71 -7.04 39.02
C THR A 562 -24.96 -7.49 37.59
N LEU A 563 -24.29 -6.88 36.62
CA LEU A 563 -24.38 -7.27 35.21
C LEU A 563 -23.93 -8.73 35.02
N LEU A 564 -22.83 -9.14 35.66
CA LEU A 564 -22.28 -10.49 35.57
C LEU A 564 -23.27 -11.59 35.99
N LYS A 565 -24.22 -11.29 36.88
CA LYS A 565 -25.26 -12.26 37.28
C LYS A 565 -26.23 -12.57 36.15
N GLU A 566 -26.58 -11.55 35.37
CA GLU A 566 -27.54 -11.66 34.26
C GLU A 566 -26.87 -12.19 32.98
N ILE A 567 -25.72 -11.63 32.59
CA ILE A 567 -25.03 -12.02 31.34
C ILE A 567 -24.05 -13.19 31.51
N GLY A 568 -23.90 -13.69 32.74
CA GLY A 568 -22.86 -14.66 33.06
C GLY A 568 -22.99 -16.01 32.32
N SER A 569 -24.21 -16.39 31.95
CA SER A 569 -24.52 -17.59 31.16
C SER A 569 -24.23 -17.43 29.67
N GLN A 570 -24.10 -16.20 29.17
CA GLN A 570 -23.82 -15.91 27.77
C GLN A 570 -22.47 -16.53 27.38
N SER A 571 -22.45 -17.16 26.21
CA SER A 571 -21.21 -17.74 25.66
C SER A 571 -20.25 -16.65 25.16
N LEU A 572 -18.96 -16.97 25.09
CA LEU A 572 -17.95 -16.07 24.52
C LEU A 572 -18.22 -15.76 23.05
N VAL A 573 -18.78 -16.71 22.29
CA VAL A 573 -19.17 -16.52 20.89
C VAL A 573 -20.28 -15.48 20.77
N GLU A 574 -21.34 -15.61 21.57
CA GLU A 574 -22.44 -14.65 21.60
C GLU A 574 -21.95 -13.26 22.01
N TYR A 575 -21.13 -13.17 23.06
CA TYR A 575 -20.55 -11.91 23.52
C TYR A 575 -19.67 -11.25 22.44
N ARG A 576 -18.86 -12.04 21.73
CA ARG A 576 -18.01 -11.54 20.62
C ARG A 576 -18.84 -11.09 19.41
N ASN A 577 -19.94 -11.78 19.11
CA ASN A 577 -20.89 -11.37 18.09
C ASN A 577 -21.59 -10.07 18.47
N ALA A 578 -21.96 -9.90 19.75
CA ALA A 578 -22.51 -8.65 20.27
C ALA A 578 -21.51 -7.50 20.14
N GLN A 579 -20.21 -7.73 20.44
CA GLN A 579 -19.15 -6.71 20.23
C GLN A 579 -19.05 -6.25 18.78
N SER A 580 -19.08 -7.19 17.82
CA SER A 580 -18.96 -6.86 16.40
C SER A 580 -20.19 -6.09 15.91
N ALA A 581 -21.39 -6.52 16.33
CA ALA A 581 -22.64 -5.80 16.05
C ALA A 581 -22.65 -4.40 16.68
N PHE A 582 -22.15 -4.27 17.91
CA PHE A 582 -22.07 -3.00 18.63
C PHE A 582 -21.24 -1.96 17.90
N VAL A 583 -20.09 -2.31 17.33
CA VAL A 583 -19.26 -1.32 16.61
C VAL A 583 -20.02 -0.70 15.44
N LEU A 584 -20.76 -1.51 14.66
CA LEU A 584 -21.56 -1.00 13.54
C LEU A 584 -22.73 -0.12 14.01
N ILE A 585 -23.40 -0.52 15.09
CA ILE A 585 -24.51 0.25 15.68
C ILE A 585 -24.00 1.55 16.31
N GLU A 586 -22.85 1.53 16.99
CA GLU A 586 -22.20 2.71 17.56
C GLU A 586 -21.92 3.75 16.47
N GLU A 587 -21.39 3.33 15.32
CA GLU A 587 -21.14 4.25 14.19
C GLU A 587 -22.42 4.80 13.57
N THR A 588 -23.43 3.94 13.38
CA THR A 588 -24.72 4.32 12.79
C THR A 588 -25.44 5.33 13.68
N VAL A 589 -25.57 5.04 14.97
CA VAL A 589 -26.22 5.94 15.94
C VAL A 589 -25.40 7.22 16.08
N ARG A 590 -24.07 7.14 16.09
CA ARG A 590 -23.22 8.34 16.09
C ARG A 590 -23.51 9.25 14.91
N GLN A 591 -23.72 8.72 13.71
CA GLN A 591 -24.10 9.50 12.53
C GLN A 591 -25.48 10.15 12.68
N MET A 592 -26.50 9.38 13.11
CA MET A 592 -27.85 9.91 13.35
C MET A 592 -27.85 11.04 14.40
N ILE A 593 -27.10 10.85 15.49
CA ILE A 593 -26.99 11.83 16.57
C ILE A 593 -26.19 13.04 16.12
N TRP A 594 -25.18 12.87 15.26
CA TRP A 594 -24.44 13.99 14.70
C TRP A 594 -25.32 14.91 13.85
N GLU A 595 -26.18 14.33 13.00
CA GLU A 595 -27.15 15.09 12.20
C GLU A 595 -28.12 15.88 13.10
N LEU A 596 -28.68 15.24 14.13
CA LEU A 596 -29.55 15.93 15.08
C LEU A 596 -28.79 16.95 15.96
N PHE A 597 -27.53 16.68 16.28
CA PHE A 597 -26.65 17.59 17.02
C PHE A 597 -26.43 18.89 16.25
N ARG A 598 -26.24 18.77 14.94
CA ARG A 598 -26.14 19.92 14.05
C ARG A 598 -27.38 20.82 14.11
N GLU A 599 -28.57 20.23 14.02
CA GLU A 599 -29.84 20.98 14.00
C GLU A 599 -30.23 21.59 15.34
N VAL A 600 -29.93 20.92 16.46
CA VAL A 600 -30.40 21.35 17.79
C VAL A 600 -29.33 22.17 18.52
N HIS A 601 -28.20 21.55 18.82
CA HIS A 601 -27.17 22.14 19.69
C HIS A 601 -26.27 23.11 18.91
N PHE A 602 -25.76 22.67 17.76
CA PHE A 602 -24.83 23.48 16.99
C PHE A 602 -25.51 24.69 16.36
N LYS A 603 -26.75 24.56 15.86
CA LYS A 603 -27.55 25.69 15.38
C LYS A 603 -27.78 26.75 16.46
N ARG A 604 -28.19 26.34 17.66
CA ARG A 604 -28.35 27.23 18.81
C ARG A 604 -27.03 27.89 19.21
N TRP A 605 -25.94 27.13 19.22
CA TRP A 605 -24.60 27.67 19.49
C TRP A 605 -24.19 28.68 18.41
N ARG A 606 -24.50 28.43 17.14
CA ARG A 606 -24.25 29.37 16.04
C ARG A 606 -24.99 30.69 16.27
N ASP A 607 -26.27 30.63 16.65
CA ASP A 607 -27.08 31.84 16.90
C ASP A 607 -26.53 32.71 18.04
N LEU A 608 -26.05 32.07 19.11
CA LEU A 608 -25.58 32.76 20.32
C LEU A 608 -24.11 33.20 20.25
N TYR A 609 -23.21 32.33 19.79
CA TYR A 609 -21.78 32.46 20.03
C TYR A 609 -20.92 32.57 18.75
N GLN A 610 -21.45 32.26 17.56
CA GLN A 610 -20.67 32.26 16.31
C GLN A 610 -19.93 33.59 16.09
N LYS A 611 -20.60 34.73 16.32
CA LYS A 611 -20.02 36.06 16.07
C LYS A 611 -18.82 36.36 16.97
N GLU A 612 -18.88 35.98 18.24
CA GLU A 612 -17.79 36.21 19.21
C GLU A 612 -16.65 35.23 19.00
N PHE A 613 -16.96 33.95 18.79
CA PHE A 613 -15.99 32.91 18.47
C PHE A 613 -15.13 33.26 17.25
N LEU A 614 -15.77 33.68 16.15
CA LEU A 614 -15.04 34.09 14.94
C LEU A 614 -14.16 35.32 15.20
N LYS A 615 -14.61 36.30 15.99
CA LYS A 615 -13.78 37.47 16.37
C LYS A 615 -12.56 37.05 17.18
N GLN A 616 -12.71 36.12 18.12
CA GLN A 616 -11.60 35.61 18.92
C GLN A 616 -10.59 34.84 18.06
N LYS A 617 -11.05 33.90 17.23
CA LYS A 617 -10.16 33.14 16.33
C LYS A 617 -9.40 34.03 15.36
N ARG A 618 -10.03 35.09 14.84
CA ARG A 618 -9.34 36.10 14.00
C ARG A 618 -8.27 36.88 14.76
N ARG A 619 -8.44 37.15 16.06
CA ARG A 619 -7.40 37.76 16.89
C ARG A 619 -6.24 36.80 17.11
N GLU A 620 -6.52 35.53 17.41
CA GLU A 620 -5.50 34.47 17.58
C GLU A 620 -4.67 34.27 16.30
N GLU A 621 -5.30 34.19 15.12
CA GLU A 621 -4.60 34.11 13.83
C GLU A 621 -3.67 35.31 13.59
N LYS A 622 -4.13 36.51 13.96
CA LYS A 622 -3.34 37.76 13.84
C LYS A 622 -2.13 37.78 14.77
N ILE A 623 -2.27 37.26 15.99
CA ILE A 623 -1.18 37.14 16.98
C ILE A 623 -0.16 36.10 16.49
N ASN A 624 -0.63 34.95 16.02
CA ASN A 624 0.20 33.84 15.54
C ASN A 624 0.83 34.10 14.16
N LYS A 625 0.62 35.31 13.59
CA LYS A 625 1.11 35.72 12.27
C LYS A 625 0.81 34.67 11.19
N VAL A 626 -0.34 34.01 11.27
CA VAL A 626 -0.74 32.99 10.29
C VAL A 626 -0.89 33.70 8.93
N ARG A 627 -0.13 33.23 7.94
CA ARG A 627 0.00 33.89 6.63
C ARG A 627 -1.29 33.87 5.81
N TYR A 628 -2.17 32.90 6.07
CA TYR A 628 -3.46 32.72 5.43
C TYR A 628 -4.55 32.48 6.49
N ALA A 629 -5.61 33.28 6.46
CA ALA A 629 -6.71 33.18 7.41
C ALA A 629 -7.55 31.94 7.06
N LYS A 630 -7.84 31.04 8.01
CA LYS A 630 -8.64 29.84 7.73
C LYS A 630 -10.09 30.21 7.35
N PRO A 631 -10.78 29.40 6.54
CA PRO A 631 -12.20 29.59 6.26
C PRO A 631 -13.02 29.61 7.54
N TYR A 632 -14.04 30.47 7.62
CA TYR A 632 -14.90 30.43 8.81
C TYR A 632 -15.63 29.08 8.90
N LEU A 633 -15.98 28.46 7.77
CA LEU A 633 -16.64 27.16 7.74
C LEU A 633 -15.74 26.06 8.32
N ASP A 634 -14.48 25.97 7.91
CA ASP A 634 -13.52 25.01 8.50
C ASP A 634 -13.35 25.20 10.01
N LEU A 635 -13.37 26.45 10.50
CA LEU A 635 -13.31 26.74 11.94
C LEU A 635 -14.61 26.33 12.65
N LEU A 636 -15.76 26.50 11.99
CA LEU A 636 -17.06 26.07 12.50
C LEU A 636 -17.19 24.54 12.49
N GLU A 637 -16.75 23.86 11.43
CA GLU A 637 -16.70 22.40 11.34
C GLU A 637 -15.76 21.80 12.40
N GLN A 638 -14.57 22.40 12.59
CA GLN A 638 -13.66 21.99 13.67
C GLN A 638 -14.30 22.15 15.04
N GLN A 639 -14.99 23.27 15.27
CA GLN A 639 -15.69 23.52 16.52
C GLN A 639 -16.89 22.58 16.71
N GLU A 640 -17.66 22.31 15.66
CA GLU A 640 -18.76 21.34 15.65
C GLU A 640 -18.24 19.95 16.02
N LEU A 641 -17.15 19.50 15.38
CA LEU A 641 -16.53 18.21 15.65
C LEU A 641 -16.03 18.11 17.08
N LEU A 642 -15.39 19.16 17.62
CA LEU A 642 -14.93 19.18 19.01
C LEU A 642 -16.10 19.11 20.00
N MET A 643 -17.10 19.97 19.82
CA MET A 643 -18.30 19.99 20.68
C MET A 643 -19.05 18.66 20.60
N PHE A 644 -19.17 18.10 19.39
CA PHE A 644 -19.81 16.81 19.19
C PHE A 644 -19.01 15.66 19.81
N GLN A 645 -17.67 15.68 19.73
CA GLN A 645 -16.83 14.68 20.39
C GLN A 645 -16.99 14.73 21.91
N GLU A 646 -16.96 15.92 22.52
CA GLU A 646 -17.19 16.09 23.95
C GLU A 646 -18.59 15.58 24.34
N PHE A 647 -19.63 15.98 23.60
CA PHE A 647 -21.00 15.53 23.79
C PHE A 647 -21.14 14.00 23.66
N TRP A 648 -20.55 13.42 22.60
CA TRP A 648 -20.60 11.99 22.33
C TRP A 648 -19.89 11.20 23.42
N GLU A 649 -18.67 11.58 23.82
CA GLU A 649 -17.96 10.87 24.88
C GLU A 649 -18.69 10.92 26.23
N GLN A 650 -19.37 12.04 26.52
CA GLN A 650 -20.16 12.18 27.74
C GLN A 650 -21.45 11.35 27.74
N HIS A 651 -22.14 11.23 26.60
CA HIS A 651 -23.51 10.69 26.54
C HIS A 651 -23.69 9.42 25.69
N ARG A 652 -22.66 8.91 24.99
CA ARG A 652 -22.80 7.82 24.01
C ARG A 652 -23.54 6.59 24.53
N TYR A 653 -23.20 6.10 25.72
CA TYR A 653 -23.77 4.84 26.22
C TYR A 653 -25.22 5.00 26.65
N ALA A 654 -25.59 6.15 27.21
CA ALA A 654 -26.97 6.47 27.53
C ALA A 654 -27.82 6.57 26.26
N LEU A 655 -27.32 7.25 25.22
CA LEU A 655 -27.99 7.35 23.93
C LEU A 655 -28.12 5.98 23.24
N LEU A 656 -27.04 5.18 23.20
CA LEU A 656 -27.07 3.83 22.65
C LEU A 656 -28.03 2.92 23.41
N ALA A 657 -28.08 3.01 24.74
CA ALA A 657 -29.03 2.26 25.54
C ALA A 657 -30.48 2.70 25.27
N THR A 658 -30.74 4.00 25.07
CA THR A 658 -32.07 4.48 24.63
C THR A 658 -32.44 3.93 23.26
N PHE A 659 -31.49 3.88 22.31
CA PHE A 659 -31.74 3.29 21.00
C PHE A 659 -32.10 1.80 21.06
N MET A 660 -31.53 1.06 22.02
CA MET A 660 -31.81 -0.37 22.19
C MET A 660 -33.10 -0.66 22.97
N THR A 661 -33.47 0.20 23.94
CA THR A 661 -34.55 -0.08 24.91
C THR A 661 -35.79 0.80 24.76
N GLY A 662 -35.67 1.92 24.05
CA GLY A 662 -36.69 2.98 23.98
C GLY A 662 -36.85 3.80 25.26
N VAL A 663 -36.06 3.52 26.31
CA VAL A 663 -36.14 4.18 27.61
C VAL A 663 -35.16 5.35 27.66
N SER A 664 -35.63 6.51 28.14
CA SER A 664 -34.79 7.69 28.37
C SER A 664 -33.97 7.50 29.64
N PHE A 665 -32.67 7.75 29.55
CA PHE A 665 -31.72 7.63 30.66
C PHE A 665 -31.32 9.00 31.17
N GLN A 666 -31.45 9.23 32.47
CA GLN A 666 -31.07 10.47 33.15
C GLN A 666 -31.92 11.67 32.68
N ASP A 667 -32.52 12.42 33.63
CA ASP A 667 -33.35 13.59 33.33
C ASP A 667 -32.49 14.83 32.97
N TYR A 668 -31.62 14.69 31.97
CA TYR A 668 -30.86 15.82 31.45
C TYR A 668 -31.65 16.52 30.34
N PRO A 669 -32.00 17.82 30.51
CA PRO A 669 -32.76 18.56 29.51
C PRO A 669 -32.08 18.65 28.13
N GLU A 670 -30.75 18.59 28.08
CA GLU A 670 -29.98 18.66 26.83
C GLU A 670 -30.15 17.43 25.93
N ILE A 671 -30.20 16.22 26.48
CA ILE A 671 -30.24 14.99 25.66
C ILE A 671 -31.66 14.51 25.33
N LYS A 672 -32.68 15.10 25.95
CA LYS A 672 -34.08 14.70 25.78
C LYS A 672 -34.56 14.64 24.31
N PRO A 673 -34.24 15.61 23.42
CA PRO A 673 -34.65 15.53 22.01
C PRO A 673 -34.06 14.32 21.28
N TYR A 674 -32.84 13.93 21.62
CA TYR A 674 -32.18 12.76 21.05
C TYR A 674 -32.81 11.46 21.54
N GLN A 675 -33.14 11.40 22.82
CA GLN A 675 -33.77 10.23 23.41
C GLN A 675 -35.17 10.01 22.86
N GLU A 676 -35.95 11.08 22.65
CA GLU A 676 -37.27 10.99 22.00
C GLU A 676 -37.17 10.49 20.56
N MET A 677 -36.21 10.99 19.78
CA MET A 677 -35.93 10.50 18.42
C MET A 677 -35.57 9.01 18.43
N LEU A 678 -34.59 8.61 19.25
CA LEU A 678 -34.14 7.22 19.33
C LEU A 678 -35.22 6.27 19.85
N ALA A 679 -36.07 6.72 20.78
CA ALA A 679 -37.22 5.94 21.25
C ALA A 679 -38.30 5.77 20.18
N SER A 680 -38.46 6.73 19.26
CA SER A 680 -39.31 6.56 18.07
C SER A 680 -38.74 5.48 17.14
N TRP A 681 -37.43 5.53 16.88
CA TRP A 681 -36.74 4.52 16.06
C TRP A 681 -36.89 3.11 16.62
N GLU A 682 -36.76 2.94 17.93
CA GLU A 682 -36.94 1.64 18.58
C GLU A 682 -38.34 1.07 18.37
N LYS A 683 -39.38 1.91 18.50
CA LYS A 683 -40.78 1.51 18.25
C LYS A 683 -41.01 1.12 16.79
N GLU A 684 -40.45 1.88 15.86
CA GLU A 684 -40.53 1.59 14.42
C GLU A 684 -39.85 0.26 14.08
N LEU A 685 -38.64 0.01 14.63
CA LEU A 685 -37.90 -1.23 14.43
C LEU A 685 -38.65 -2.44 15.01
N LYS A 686 -39.24 -2.32 16.21
CA LYS A 686 -40.12 -3.37 16.78
C LYS A 686 -41.40 -3.56 15.97
N GLY A 687 -41.91 -2.50 15.35
CA GLY A 687 -43.04 -2.54 14.40
C GLY A 687 -42.70 -3.20 13.06
N GLY A 688 -41.45 -3.62 12.83
CA GLY A 688 -41.00 -4.30 11.61
C GLY A 688 -40.58 -3.36 10.48
N ALA A 689 -40.44 -2.06 10.74
CA ALA A 689 -39.91 -1.10 9.76
C ALA A 689 -38.40 -1.30 9.53
N HIS A 690 -37.88 -0.73 8.43
CA HIS A 690 -36.44 -0.59 8.17
C HIS A 690 -35.61 -1.89 8.06
N GLN A 691 -36.25 -3.03 7.78
CA GLN A 691 -35.56 -4.34 7.63
C GLN A 691 -34.53 -4.37 6.48
N ALA A 692 -34.68 -3.49 5.48
CA ALA A 692 -33.78 -3.39 4.34
C ALA A 692 -32.46 -2.64 4.66
N LEU A 693 -32.33 -2.00 5.84
CA LEU A 693 -31.12 -1.28 6.20
C LEU A 693 -29.96 -2.24 6.48
N SER A 694 -28.76 -1.87 6.01
CA SER A 694 -27.55 -2.69 6.09
C SER A 694 -27.17 -3.09 7.53
N TRP A 695 -27.49 -2.25 8.52
CA TRP A 695 -27.20 -2.47 9.94
C TRP A 695 -28.33 -3.18 10.70
N SER A 696 -29.50 -3.42 10.10
CA SER A 696 -30.68 -4.00 10.78
C SER A 696 -30.37 -5.37 11.40
N ARG A 697 -29.62 -6.21 10.70
CA ARG A 697 -29.17 -7.52 11.21
C ARG A 697 -28.31 -7.38 12.47
N SER A 698 -27.41 -6.40 12.51
CA SER A 698 -26.54 -6.15 13.66
C SER A 698 -27.35 -5.61 14.84
N TYR A 699 -28.36 -4.78 14.60
CA TYR A 699 -29.28 -4.33 15.64
C TYR A 699 -29.96 -5.51 16.34
N TRP A 700 -30.55 -6.44 15.59
CA TRP A 700 -31.24 -7.59 16.19
C TRP A 700 -30.29 -8.56 16.92
N LYS A 701 -29.07 -8.76 16.40
CA LYS A 701 -28.03 -9.54 17.11
C LYS A 701 -27.69 -8.91 18.46
N LEU A 702 -27.54 -7.59 18.50
CA LEU A 702 -27.25 -6.87 19.73
C LEU A 702 -28.46 -6.86 20.67
N HIS A 703 -29.67 -6.64 20.15
CA HIS A 703 -30.93 -6.64 20.90
C HIS A 703 -31.14 -7.98 21.60
N GLN A 704 -30.91 -9.10 20.92
CA GLN A 704 -31.00 -10.43 21.53
C GLN A 704 -30.08 -10.59 22.75
N SER A 705 -28.92 -9.93 22.73
CA SER A 705 -27.93 -10.02 23.81
C SER A 705 -28.27 -9.15 25.02
N VAL A 706 -29.18 -8.18 24.86
CA VAL A 706 -29.62 -7.26 25.92
C VAL A 706 -31.07 -7.47 26.33
N ASP A 707 -31.77 -8.42 25.69
CA ASP A 707 -33.16 -8.73 25.98
C ASP A 707 -33.32 -9.25 27.42
N GLY A 708 -34.31 -8.72 28.15
CA GLY A 708 -34.52 -9.04 29.57
C GLY A 708 -33.63 -8.28 30.56
N LEU A 709 -32.63 -7.51 30.12
CA LEU A 709 -31.83 -6.66 31.01
C LEU A 709 -32.60 -5.39 31.40
N SER A 710 -32.36 -4.90 32.63
CA SER A 710 -32.82 -3.57 33.00
C SER A 710 -32.14 -2.50 32.13
N PRO A 711 -32.77 -1.35 31.86
CA PRO A 711 -32.18 -0.31 31.03
C PRO A 711 -30.76 0.09 31.49
N GLU A 712 -30.55 0.25 32.80
CA GLU A 712 -29.25 0.63 33.38
C GLU A 712 -28.18 -0.44 33.12
N MET A 713 -28.56 -1.72 33.18
CA MET A 713 -27.68 -2.83 32.83
C MET A 713 -27.37 -2.89 31.32
N VAL A 714 -28.28 -2.45 30.45
CA VAL A 714 -28.00 -2.32 29.01
C VAL A 714 -26.89 -1.29 28.79
N GLN A 715 -26.95 -0.15 29.47
CA GLN A 715 -25.89 0.86 29.39
C GLN A 715 -24.53 0.30 29.83
N ASP A 716 -24.48 -0.39 30.97
CA ASP A 716 -23.26 -1.06 31.47
C ASP A 716 -22.76 -2.15 30.49
N TYR A 717 -23.68 -2.94 29.92
CA TYR A 717 -23.35 -3.97 28.94
C TYR A 717 -22.64 -3.40 27.72
N LEU A 718 -23.21 -2.34 27.13
CA LEU A 718 -22.65 -1.65 25.98
C LEU A 718 -21.28 -1.02 26.30
N ALA A 719 -21.09 -0.53 27.53
CA ALA A 719 -19.80 0.00 27.99
C ALA A 719 -18.70 -1.08 28.12
N GLY A 720 -19.10 -2.33 28.36
CA GLY A 720 -18.24 -3.50 28.37
C GLY A 720 -17.75 -3.96 26.99
N LEU A 721 -18.47 -3.65 25.91
CA LEU A 721 -18.13 -4.10 24.56
C LEU A 721 -16.96 -3.31 23.97
N ARG A 722 -15.99 -4.03 23.38
CA ARG A 722 -14.76 -3.47 22.81
C ARG A 722 -14.61 -3.85 21.34
N GLY A 723 -14.38 -2.86 20.49
CA GLY A 723 -13.88 -3.04 19.13
C GLY A 723 -12.35 -3.10 19.08
N PHE A 724 -11.79 -3.36 17.89
CA PHE A 724 -10.35 -3.48 17.65
C PHE A 724 -9.51 -2.35 18.27
N ASP A 725 -9.91 -1.09 18.10
CA ASP A 725 -9.16 0.10 18.55
C ASP A 725 -9.05 0.21 20.09
N ARG A 726 -9.91 -0.51 20.82
CA ARG A 726 -9.93 -0.53 22.29
C ARG A 726 -9.12 -1.69 22.88
N LEU A 727 -8.52 -2.55 22.05
CA LEU A 727 -7.70 -3.72 22.45
C LEU A 727 -6.25 -3.31 22.76
N ASN A 728 -6.08 -2.44 23.74
CA ASN A 728 -4.79 -1.79 24.06
C ASN A 728 -4.07 -2.38 25.29
N ARG A 729 -4.59 -3.45 25.91
CA ARG A 729 -3.91 -4.10 27.03
C ARG A 729 -2.70 -4.88 26.54
N SER A 730 -1.64 -4.94 27.34
CA SER A 730 -0.46 -5.78 27.04
C SER A 730 -0.80 -7.25 27.18
N LEU A 731 -0.29 -8.08 26.27
CA LEU A 731 -0.41 -9.53 26.34
C LEU A 731 0.37 -10.10 27.54
N LEU A 732 -0.15 -11.17 28.15
CA LEU A 732 0.55 -11.94 29.18
C LEU A 732 1.70 -12.75 28.57
N GLY A 733 1.44 -13.29 27.38
CA GLY A 733 2.37 -14.08 26.59
C GLY A 733 3.20 -13.25 25.62
N ARG A 734 4.19 -13.91 25.03
CA ARG A 734 4.95 -13.37 23.90
C ARG A 734 4.91 -14.37 22.77
N TYR A 735 4.17 -14.01 21.74
CA TYR A 735 3.93 -14.86 20.56
C TYR A 735 4.90 -14.43 19.46
N ARG A 736 5.59 -15.37 18.84
CA ARG A 736 6.43 -15.02 17.69
C ARG A 736 5.53 -14.62 16.53
N HIS A 737 6.04 -13.77 15.64
CA HIS A 737 5.37 -13.45 14.38
C HIS A 737 3.98 -12.82 14.53
N LEU A 738 3.78 -11.93 15.51
CA LEU A 738 2.68 -10.95 15.48
C LEU A 738 3.16 -9.61 14.93
N ARG A 739 2.29 -8.92 14.19
CA ARG A 739 2.53 -7.58 13.63
C ARG A 739 2.60 -6.54 14.77
N SER A 740 3.81 -6.28 15.27
CA SER A 740 4.10 -5.29 16.32
C SER A 740 5.28 -4.41 15.88
N GLN A 741 5.13 -3.08 15.98
CA GLN A 741 6.15 -2.11 15.56
C GLN A 741 7.23 -1.87 16.64
N ASP A 742 6.86 -1.90 17.93
CA ASP A 742 7.72 -1.45 19.04
C ASP A 742 8.19 -2.59 19.96
N GLY A 743 8.00 -3.84 19.56
CA GLY A 743 8.36 -5.02 20.36
C GLY A 743 7.41 -5.31 21.54
N GLN A 744 6.55 -4.37 21.92
CA GLN A 744 5.43 -4.60 22.85
C GLN A 744 4.25 -5.24 22.09
N GLN A 745 3.72 -6.34 22.64
CA GLN A 745 2.56 -7.02 22.07
C GLN A 745 1.29 -6.68 22.85
N LEU A 746 0.29 -6.18 22.13
CA LEU A 746 -1.00 -5.77 22.66
C LEU A 746 -2.08 -6.75 22.21
N GLU A 747 -3.24 -6.71 22.86
CA GLU A 747 -4.43 -7.49 22.49
C GLU A 747 -4.78 -7.33 21.00
N LYS A 748 -4.69 -6.10 20.45
CA LYS A 748 -4.94 -5.86 19.01
C LYS A 748 -3.97 -6.58 18.08
N HIS A 749 -2.72 -6.79 18.51
CA HIS A 749 -1.74 -7.54 17.71
C HIS A 749 -2.09 -9.02 17.66
N LEU A 750 -2.60 -9.59 18.76
CA LEU A 750 -3.12 -10.96 18.77
C LEU A 750 -4.40 -11.06 17.92
N ALA A 751 -5.32 -10.10 18.05
CA ALA A 751 -6.53 -10.02 17.24
C ALA A 751 -6.23 -9.93 15.73
N ALA A 752 -5.13 -9.26 15.34
CA ALA A 752 -4.66 -9.20 13.96
C ALA A 752 -3.91 -10.47 13.49
N GLY A 753 -3.74 -11.48 14.36
CA GLY A 753 -2.94 -12.68 14.10
C GLY A 753 -3.44 -13.56 12.96
N PHE A 754 -4.70 -13.42 12.52
CA PHE A 754 -5.24 -14.10 11.34
C PHE A 754 -4.67 -13.55 10.02
N TYR A 755 -4.04 -12.38 10.05
CA TYR A 755 -3.51 -11.70 8.87
C TYR A 755 -1.98 -11.87 8.77
N PRO A 756 -1.39 -12.09 7.58
CA PRO A 756 0.05 -12.27 7.44
C PRO A 756 0.84 -11.02 7.87
N ASN A 757 1.98 -11.19 8.56
CA ASN A 757 2.80 -10.07 9.04
C ASN A 757 3.28 -9.11 7.94
N TYR A 758 3.64 -9.65 6.78
CA TYR A 758 4.14 -8.88 5.64
C TYR A 758 3.03 -8.48 4.66
N GLY A 759 1.76 -8.74 5.02
CA GLY A 759 0.61 -8.63 4.13
C GLY A 759 0.58 -9.70 3.02
N TYR A 760 -0.54 -9.75 2.31
CA TYR A 760 -0.71 -10.46 1.05
C TYR A 760 -0.02 -9.73 -0.12
N GLY A 761 0.16 -8.41 -0.03
CA GLY A 761 0.90 -7.61 -0.99
C GLY A 761 0.06 -7.11 -2.19
N PHE A 762 -1.12 -6.53 -1.94
CA PHE A 762 -2.00 -6.01 -3.00
C PHE A 762 -1.40 -4.86 -3.83
N ALA A 763 -0.60 -3.99 -3.19
CA ALA A 763 0.10 -2.88 -3.83
C ALA A 763 1.62 -3.09 -3.85
N ARG A 764 2.09 -4.34 -3.69
CA ARG A 764 3.51 -4.72 -3.70
C ARG A 764 3.73 -5.87 -4.67
N SER A 765 4.24 -5.53 -5.85
CA SER A 765 4.49 -6.52 -6.89
C SER A 765 5.43 -7.64 -6.48
N HIS A 766 4.92 -8.87 -6.58
CA HIS A 766 5.69 -10.09 -6.36
C HIS A 766 6.81 -10.26 -7.41
N ALA A 767 6.74 -9.58 -8.56
CA ALA A 767 7.70 -9.71 -9.64
C ALA A 767 9.02 -8.95 -9.41
N TYR A 768 8.99 -7.78 -8.75
CA TYR A 768 10.17 -6.91 -8.60
C TYR A 768 10.29 -6.20 -7.23
N ARG A 769 9.25 -6.26 -6.38
CA ARG A 769 9.23 -5.66 -5.03
C ARG A 769 9.16 -6.70 -3.91
N GLN A 770 9.24 -7.98 -4.27
CA GLN A 770 9.37 -9.10 -3.35
C GLN A 770 10.46 -10.04 -3.84
N ALA A 771 11.26 -10.53 -2.89
CA ALA A 771 12.35 -11.45 -3.13
C ALA A 771 12.09 -12.72 -2.34
N ALA A 772 12.46 -13.85 -2.92
CA ALA A 772 12.34 -15.13 -2.27
C ALA A 772 13.53 -16.01 -2.60
N VAL A 773 13.72 -17.06 -1.81
CA VAL A 773 14.76 -18.06 -2.05
C VAL A 773 14.51 -18.71 -3.41
N GLN A 774 15.53 -18.75 -4.26
CA GLN A 774 15.39 -19.22 -5.64
C GLN A 774 15.43 -20.75 -5.73
N GLY A 775 16.24 -21.40 -4.88
CA GLY A 775 16.50 -22.83 -4.91
C GLY A 775 17.21 -23.31 -6.19
N SER A 776 16.81 -24.47 -6.70
CA SER A 776 17.51 -25.22 -7.75
C SER A 776 17.69 -24.53 -9.11
N ILE A 777 17.05 -23.38 -9.38
CA ILE A 777 17.35 -22.58 -10.58
C ILE A 777 18.77 -21.98 -10.46
N PHE A 778 19.20 -21.61 -9.26
CA PHE A 778 20.53 -21.05 -9.01
C PHE A 778 21.67 -22.01 -9.35
N LYS A 779 21.40 -23.32 -9.41
CA LYS A 779 22.36 -24.33 -9.85
C LYS A 779 22.90 -24.06 -11.27
N ILE A 780 22.16 -23.31 -12.09
CA ILE A 780 22.62 -22.83 -13.41
C ILE A 780 23.81 -21.88 -13.24
N VAL A 781 23.78 -20.99 -12.26
CA VAL A 781 24.90 -20.08 -11.94
C VAL A 781 26.10 -20.86 -11.40
N THR A 782 25.84 -21.83 -10.50
CA THR A 782 26.90 -22.72 -9.99
C THR A 782 27.54 -23.55 -11.12
N ALA A 783 26.74 -24.08 -12.04
CA ALA A 783 27.20 -24.79 -13.22
C ALA A 783 28.02 -23.88 -14.14
N TYR A 784 27.52 -22.67 -14.40
CA TYR A 784 28.18 -21.68 -15.24
C TYR A 784 29.59 -21.36 -14.73
N GLU A 785 29.74 -21.01 -13.45
CA GLU A 785 31.05 -20.63 -12.92
C GLU A 785 32.05 -21.80 -13.01
N ALA A 786 31.61 -23.01 -12.68
CA ALA A 786 32.47 -24.20 -12.79
C ALA A 786 32.86 -24.52 -14.24
N LEU A 787 31.92 -24.36 -15.19
CA LEU A 787 32.17 -24.56 -16.61
C LEU A 787 33.15 -23.53 -17.16
N VAL A 788 33.02 -22.25 -16.78
CA VAL A 788 33.93 -21.19 -17.21
C VAL A 788 35.34 -21.42 -16.70
N GLN A 789 35.51 -21.76 -15.41
CA GLN A 789 36.83 -22.09 -14.87
C GLN A 789 37.45 -23.31 -15.57
N THR A 790 36.63 -24.33 -15.84
CA THR A 790 37.06 -25.53 -16.58
C THR A 790 37.47 -25.18 -18.01
N PHE A 791 36.65 -24.43 -18.73
CA PHE A 791 36.92 -23.99 -20.10
C PHE A 791 38.21 -23.19 -20.20
N ASN A 792 38.42 -22.23 -19.29
CA ASN A 792 39.65 -21.43 -19.24
C ASN A 792 40.90 -22.27 -18.95
N ALA A 793 40.78 -23.32 -18.12
CA ALA A 793 41.88 -24.26 -17.88
C ALA A 793 42.23 -25.12 -19.11
N PHE A 794 41.30 -25.33 -20.04
CA PHE A 794 41.50 -26.12 -21.27
C PHE A 794 42.05 -25.32 -22.46
N GLN A 795 41.93 -23.98 -22.49
CA GLN A 795 42.37 -23.11 -23.59
C GLN A 795 43.90 -23.08 -23.86
N GLY A 796 44.66 -24.06 -23.37
CA GLY A 796 46.08 -24.29 -23.68
C GLY A 796 46.43 -25.69 -24.22
N LYS A 797 45.45 -26.57 -24.50
CA LYS A 797 45.68 -27.95 -25.02
C LYS A 797 44.90 -28.16 -26.34
N GLN A 798 45.51 -28.87 -27.30
CA GLN A 798 45.00 -29.02 -28.67
C GLN A 798 43.52 -29.41 -28.75
N ALA A 799 42.81 -28.74 -29.66
CA ALA A 799 41.39 -28.87 -29.93
C ALA A 799 41.05 -30.19 -30.66
N GLY A 800 40.71 -31.21 -29.88
CA GLY A 800 40.00 -32.40 -30.35
C GLY A 800 39.07 -32.86 -29.24
N GLU A 801 37.78 -32.55 -29.37
CA GLU A 801 36.70 -32.84 -28.41
C GLU A 801 36.95 -32.37 -26.96
N ILE A 802 36.71 -31.08 -26.70
CA ILE A 802 36.70 -30.54 -25.32
C ILE A 802 35.47 -31.09 -24.58
N HIS A 803 35.63 -32.19 -23.85
CA HIS A 803 34.59 -32.71 -22.97
C HIS A 803 34.53 -31.85 -21.68
N LEU A 804 33.74 -30.76 -21.69
CA LEU A 804 33.58 -29.78 -20.61
C LEU A 804 32.83 -30.30 -19.36
N ASN A 805 33.14 -31.50 -18.90
CA ASN A 805 32.54 -32.03 -17.67
C ASN A 805 33.49 -31.82 -16.47
N PRO A 806 33.17 -30.91 -15.53
CA PRO A 806 34.04 -30.59 -14.40
C PRO A 806 34.14 -31.71 -13.36
N LEU A 807 33.09 -32.52 -13.20
CA LEU A 807 32.99 -33.50 -12.12
C LEU A 807 32.16 -34.73 -12.54
N ILE A 808 32.59 -35.91 -12.09
CA ILE A 808 31.81 -37.16 -12.17
C ILE A 808 31.66 -37.71 -10.75
N MET A 809 30.44 -38.02 -10.36
CA MET A 809 30.14 -38.76 -9.12
C MET A 809 28.99 -39.74 -9.34
N VAL A 810 28.80 -40.68 -8.41
CA VAL A 810 27.59 -41.51 -8.34
C VAL A 810 26.77 -41.01 -7.16
N ASP A 811 25.58 -40.46 -7.43
CA ASP A 811 24.66 -39.99 -6.38
C ASP A 811 23.82 -41.18 -5.90
N ASP A 812 24.23 -41.71 -4.75
CA ASP A 812 23.57 -42.83 -4.09
C ASP A 812 23.67 -42.67 -2.56
N ILE A 813 22.53 -42.41 -1.93
CA ILE A 813 22.47 -42.12 -0.50
C ILE A 813 22.32 -43.43 0.27
N TYR A 814 23.32 -43.75 1.09
CA TYR A 814 23.30 -44.93 1.95
C TYR A 814 23.89 -44.63 3.33
N LYS A 815 23.57 -45.50 4.29
CA LYS A 815 24.13 -45.45 5.64
C LYS A 815 25.07 -46.64 5.83
N SER A 816 26.24 -46.39 6.40
CA SER A 816 27.16 -47.44 6.85
C SER A 816 27.59 -47.12 8.29
N GLY A 817 27.19 -47.98 9.23
CA GLY A 817 27.30 -47.69 10.66
C GLY A 817 26.51 -46.44 11.07
N LYS A 818 27.17 -45.51 11.78
CA LYS A 818 26.58 -44.22 12.19
C LYS A 818 26.74 -43.11 11.14
N ALA A 819 27.54 -43.34 10.09
CA ALA A 819 27.80 -42.36 9.05
C ALA A 819 26.81 -42.46 7.89
N THR A 820 26.39 -41.30 7.38
CA THR A 820 25.60 -41.20 6.14
C THR A 820 26.53 -40.77 5.01
N PHE A 821 26.41 -41.42 3.87
CA PHE A 821 27.16 -41.13 2.65
C PHE A 821 26.21 -40.58 1.60
N VAL A 822 26.70 -39.65 0.78
CA VAL A 822 25.93 -39.01 -0.29
C VAL A 822 26.21 -39.63 -1.67
N GLY A 823 27.17 -40.53 -1.76
CA GLY A 823 27.53 -41.17 -3.02
C GLY A 823 28.99 -41.61 -3.07
N TYR A 824 29.47 -41.80 -4.29
CA TYR A 824 30.86 -42.17 -4.58
C TYR A 824 31.49 -41.19 -5.56
N ASP A 825 32.79 -40.94 -5.43
CA ASP A 825 33.54 -40.19 -6.44
C ASP A 825 33.78 -41.02 -7.71
N LYS A 826 34.45 -40.43 -8.71
CA LYS A 826 34.80 -41.11 -9.96
C LYS A 826 35.64 -42.39 -9.79
N ASN A 827 36.36 -42.53 -8.66
CA ASN A 827 37.22 -43.67 -8.37
C ASN A 827 36.53 -44.71 -7.47
N GLY A 828 35.24 -44.52 -7.15
CA GLY A 828 34.49 -45.41 -6.26
C GLY A 828 34.76 -45.15 -4.77
N LYS A 829 35.41 -44.04 -4.41
CA LYS A 829 35.61 -43.67 -3.01
C LYS A 829 34.31 -43.09 -2.43
N PRO A 830 33.87 -43.56 -1.25
CA PRO A 830 32.63 -43.09 -0.66
C PRO A 830 32.76 -41.64 -0.14
N ILE A 831 31.73 -40.83 -0.40
CA ILE A 831 31.66 -39.41 -0.04
C ILE A 831 30.79 -39.28 1.22
N PRO A 832 31.37 -38.99 2.40
CA PRO A 832 30.59 -38.80 3.62
C PRO A 832 29.73 -37.53 3.53
N GLN A 833 28.57 -37.53 4.20
CA GLN A 833 27.71 -36.34 4.26
C GLN A 833 28.41 -35.15 4.93
N PHE A 834 29.22 -35.42 5.97
CA PHE A 834 30.11 -34.40 6.52
C PHE A 834 31.41 -34.41 5.72
N TYR A 835 31.62 -33.39 4.92
CA TYR A 835 32.71 -33.31 3.95
C TYR A 835 33.38 -31.94 4.02
N LYS A 836 34.71 -31.95 4.13
CA LYS A 836 35.57 -30.74 4.18
C LYS A 836 35.06 -29.63 5.13
N GLY A 837 34.59 -30.02 6.33
CA GLY A 837 34.17 -29.08 7.37
C GLY A 837 32.73 -28.57 7.26
N GLY A 838 31.92 -29.08 6.32
CA GLY A 838 30.49 -28.77 6.21
C GLY A 838 29.64 -30.02 6.01
N ARG A 839 28.32 -29.87 6.06
CA ARG A 839 27.34 -30.94 5.84
C ARG A 839 26.67 -30.78 4.49
N ILE A 840 26.92 -31.72 3.57
CA ILE A 840 26.33 -31.72 2.24
C ILE A 840 24.81 -32.00 2.32
N PRO A 841 23.97 -31.18 1.66
CA PRO A 841 22.54 -31.45 1.49
C PRO A 841 22.31 -32.75 0.71
N ARG A 842 21.30 -33.52 1.08
CA ARG A 842 20.98 -34.79 0.43
C ARG A 842 20.01 -34.58 -0.73
N SER A 843 20.20 -35.32 -1.81
CA SER A 843 19.21 -35.43 -2.87
C SER A 843 17.89 -36.00 -2.35
N HIS A 844 16.78 -35.58 -2.99
CA HIS A 844 15.43 -36.02 -2.64
C HIS A 844 15.13 -37.49 -2.96
N ARG A 845 15.94 -38.12 -3.83
CA ARG A 845 15.83 -39.54 -4.20
C ARG A 845 17.20 -40.19 -4.07
N SER A 846 17.25 -41.44 -3.59
CA SER A 846 18.46 -42.28 -3.64
C SER A 846 18.55 -43.02 -4.98
N GLY A 847 19.72 -43.61 -5.27
CA GLY A 847 19.92 -44.39 -6.50
C GLY A 847 19.82 -43.58 -7.80
N MET A 848 20.21 -42.30 -7.81
CA MET A 848 20.24 -41.51 -9.06
C MET A 848 21.35 -42.00 -10.01
N GLY A 849 22.37 -42.68 -9.48
CA GLY A 849 23.42 -43.33 -10.26
C GLY A 849 24.50 -42.35 -10.71
N LYS A 850 25.24 -42.72 -11.77
CA LYS A 850 26.35 -41.92 -12.30
C LYS A 850 25.86 -40.57 -12.86
N MET A 851 26.37 -39.49 -12.30
CA MET A 851 26.11 -38.09 -12.65
C MET A 851 27.32 -37.43 -13.31
N ASP A 852 27.09 -36.82 -14.48
CA ASP A 852 27.89 -35.72 -15.02
C ASP A 852 27.12 -34.40 -14.82
N LEU A 853 27.67 -33.26 -15.24
CA LEU A 853 27.02 -31.96 -15.03
C LEU A 853 25.63 -31.87 -15.68
N VAL A 854 25.51 -32.36 -16.93
CA VAL A 854 24.23 -32.35 -17.68
C VAL A 854 23.17 -33.14 -16.93
N ARG A 855 23.50 -34.37 -16.50
CA ARG A 855 22.61 -35.22 -15.74
C ARG A 855 22.36 -34.68 -14.33
N ALA A 856 23.31 -33.97 -13.73
CA ALA A 856 23.11 -33.30 -12.44
C ALA A 856 22.11 -32.15 -12.54
N ILE A 857 22.06 -31.41 -13.65
CA ILE A 857 21.01 -30.41 -13.94
C ILE A 857 19.66 -31.12 -14.16
N GLU A 858 19.62 -32.19 -14.98
CA GLU A 858 18.42 -32.99 -15.26
C GLU A 858 17.78 -33.57 -13.99
N MET A 859 18.61 -34.19 -13.15
CA MET A 859 18.21 -34.85 -11.90
C MET A 859 18.13 -33.87 -10.72
N SER A 860 18.66 -32.65 -10.90
CA SER A 860 18.72 -31.60 -9.89
C SER A 860 19.47 -32.05 -8.61
N SER A 861 20.59 -32.76 -8.75
CA SER A 861 21.34 -33.39 -7.64
C SER A 861 21.98 -32.36 -6.69
N ASP A 862 21.55 -32.30 -5.43
CA ASP A 862 22.10 -31.36 -4.44
C ASP A 862 23.56 -31.67 -4.03
N PRO A 863 23.96 -32.96 -3.82
CA PRO A 863 25.34 -33.32 -3.55
C PRO A 863 26.30 -32.92 -4.67
N TYR A 864 25.90 -33.10 -5.93
CA TYR A 864 26.76 -32.76 -7.08
C TYR A 864 27.15 -31.28 -7.06
N PHE A 865 26.18 -30.37 -6.91
CA PHE A 865 26.46 -28.92 -6.91
C PHE A 865 27.23 -28.46 -5.67
N SER A 866 27.02 -29.12 -4.53
CA SER A 866 27.82 -28.86 -3.32
C SER A 866 29.28 -29.24 -3.52
N LEU A 867 29.53 -30.40 -4.15
CA LEU A 867 30.88 -30.86 -4.49
C LEU A 867 31.50 -29.98 -5.57
N LEU A 868 30.72 -29.55 -6.57
CA LEU A 868 31.15 -28.62 -7.60
C LEU A 868 31.68 -27.32 -6.97
N ALA A 869 30.97 -26.76 -5.99
CA ALA A 869 31.35 -25.53 -5.32
C ALA A 869 32.63 -25.63 -4.45
N VAL A 870 32.99 -26.83 -3.96
CA VAL A 870 34.10 -27.00 -3.00
C VAL A 870 35.33 -27.70 -3.58
N ASP A 871 35.15 -28.58 -4.56
CA ASP A 871 36.22 -29.37 -5.15
C ASP A 871 36.65 -28.83 -6.52
N VAL A 872 35.79 -28.07 -7.22
CA VAL A 872 36.07 -27.55 -8.56
C VAL A 872 36.35 -26.04 -8.56
N LEU A 873 35.55 -25.25 -7.83
CA LEU A 873 35.77 -23.79 -7.79
C LEU A 873 37.09 -23.44 -7.09
N ALA A 874 37.86 -22.53 -7.69
CA ALA A 874 39.12 -22.05 -7.13
C ALA A 874 38.93 -21.30 -5.79
N ASN A 875 37.91 -20.43 -5.70
CA ASN A 875 37.55 -19.72 -4.48
C ASN A 875 36.03 -19.78 -4.22
N PRO A 876 35.57 -20.08 -2.99
CA PRO A 876 34.15 -19.98 -2.63
C PRO A 876 33.47 -18.66 -3.02
N GLU A 877 34.19 -17.54 -2.96
CA GLU A 877 33.67 -16.21 -3.32
C GLU A 877 33.43 -16.02 -4.83
N ASP A 878 33.99 -16.88 -5.67
CA ASP A 878 33.75 -16.87 -7.12
C ASP A 878 32.26 -17.11 -7.42
N LEU A 879 31.57 -17.90 -6.60
CA LEU A 879 30.14 -18.13 -6.74
C LEU A 879 29.31 -16.87 -6.44
N ALA A 880 29.71 -16.08 -5.44
CA ALA A 880 29.09 -14.78 -5.16
C ALA A 880 29.38 -13.76 -6.27
N ARG A 881 30.59 -13.78 -6.84
CA ARG A 881 30.93 -12.96 -8.01
C ARG A 881 30.05 -13.32 -9.21
N ALA A 882 29.95 -14.61 -9.57
CA ALA A 882 29.11 -15.07 -10.67
C ALA A 882 27.63 -14.66 -10.48
N ALA A 883 27.10 -14.76 -9.26
CA ALA A 883 25.75 -14.30 -8.95
C ALA A 883 25.56 -12.79 -9.21
N ARG A 884 26.53 -11.95 -8.79
CA ARG A 884 26.51 -10.50 -9.07
C ARG A 884 26.64 -10.22 -10.55
N ASP A 885 27.45 -10.99 -11.28
CA ASP A 885 27.63 -10.82 -12.72
C ASP A 885 26.30 -11.00 -13.47
N PHE A 886 25.44 -11.93 -13.03
CA PHE A 886 24.06 -12.11 -13.48
C PHE A 886 23.04 -11.09 -12.91
N SER A 887 23.50 -10.03 -12.25
CA SER A 887 22.69 -8.97 -11.64
C SER A 887 21.90 -9.37 -10.38
N PHE A 888 22.22 -10.48 -9.72
CA PHE A 888 21.67 -10.76 -8.39
C PHE A 888 22.29 -9.84 -7.33
N GLY A 889 21.52 -9.55 -6.26
CA GLY A 889 21.97 -8.67 -5.19
C GLY A 889 22.06 -7.18 -5.56
N SER A 890 21.64 -6.81 -6.77
CA SER A 890 21.56 -5.43 -7.25
C SER A 890 20.24 -5.18 -8.00
N LYS A 891 19.81 -3.92 -8.08
CA LYS A 891 18.61 -3.55 -8.85
C LYS A 891 18.87 -3.80 -10.34
N THR A 892 17.91 -4.38 -11.06
CA THR A 892 18.03 -4.61 -12.51
C THR A 892 18.00 -3.30 -13.31
N GLY A 893 17.43 -2.25 -12.70
CA GLY A 893 17.35 -0.92 -13.30
C GLY A 893 16.08 -0.71 -14.12
N ILE A 894 15.07 -1.55 -13.93
CA ILE A 894 13.76 -1.43 -14.59
C ILE A 894 13.16 -0.02 -14.37
N ASP A 895 12.40 0.48 -15.34
CA ASP A 895 11.80 1.81 -15.29
C ASP A 895 10.55 1.87 -14.38
N LEU A 896 10.64 1.30 -13.18
CA LEU A 896 9.60 1.32 -12.14
C LEU A 896 10.20 1.74 -10.79
N PRO A 897 9.42 2.44 -9.94
CA PRO A 897 9.89 2.86 -8.63
C PRO A 897 9.95 1.67 -7.64
N ALA A 898 10.76 1.81 -6.59
CA ALA A 898 10.79 0.89 -5.44
C ALA A 898 11.18 -0.57 -5.76
N GLU A 899 11.94 -0.82 -6.83
CA GLU A 899 12.61 -2.12 -7.06
C GLU A 899 13.53 -2.49 -5.88
N ILE A 900 13.48 -3.75 -5.44
CA ILE A 900 14.37 -4.28 -4.40
C ILE A 900 15.53 -5.08 -5.01
N PRO A 901 16.74 -5.04 -4.42
CA PRO A 901 17.93 -5.65 -5.01
C PRO A 901 18.09 -7.16 -4.74
N GLY A 902 17.26 -7.76 -3.89
CA GLY A 902 17.53 -9.10 -3.34
C GLY A 902 18.75 -9.10 -2.41
N GLN A 903 19.31 -10.27 -2.13
CA GLN A 903 20.47 -10.42 -1.25
C GLN A 903 21.33 -11.62 -1.66
N ILE A 904 22.66 -11.45 -1.56
CA ILE A 904 23.65 -12.51 -1.73
C ILE A 904 24.41 -12.70 -0.40
N PRO A 905 24.72 -13.95 0.02
CA PRO A 905 25.55 -14.21 1.18
C PRO A 905 26.97 -13.60 1.11
N TYR A 906 27.56 -13.29 2.26
CA TYR A 906 28.91 -12.70 2.38
C TYR A 906 29.90 -13.58 3.17
N ASP A 907 29.46 -14.76 3.63
CA ASP A 907 30.20 -15.63 4.54
C ASP A 907 30.70 -16.93 3.87
N LEU A 908 30.74 -17.00 2.54
CA LEU A 908 30.99 -18.25 1.79
C LEU A 908 32.40 -18.82 1.99
N SER A 909 33.40 -17.95 2.17
CA SER A 909 34.78 -18.33 2.45
C SER A 909 34.98 -18.96 3.83
N VAL A 910 34.17 -18.58 4.83
CA VAL A 910 34.29 -19.06 6.23
C VAL A 910 33.24 -20.10 6.61
N ASN A 911 32.05 -20.04 6.02
CA ASN A 911 30.92 -20.90 6.34
C ASN A 911 30.71 -21.96 5.25
N ARG A 912 31.29 -23.15 5.44
CA ARG A 912 31.16 -24.27 4.49
C ARG A 912 29.72 -24.74 4.30
N ASN A 913 28.88 -24.70 5.35
CA ASN A 913 27.47 -25.01 5.21
C ASN A 913 26.75 -23.96 4.35
N GLY A 914 27.08 -22.68 4.56
CA GLY A 914 26.59 -21.56 3.74
C GLY A 914 26.97 -21.71 2.27
N LEU A 915 28.21 -22.11 1.97
CA LEU A 915 28.66 -22.41 0.61
C LEU A 915 27.86 -23.54 -0.05
N TYR A 916 27.69 -24.67 0.64
CA TYR A 916 26.93 -25.80 0.10
C TYR A 916 25.45 -25.45 -0.12
N ALA A 917 24.85 -24.69 0.81
CA ALA A 917 23.49 -24.21 0.69
C ALA A 917 23.34 -23.19 -0.45
N MET A 918 24.27 -22.24 -0.61
CA MET A 918 24.22 -21.29 -1.72
C MET A 918 24.42 -21.97 -3.07
N ALA A 919 25.28 -22.99 -3.17
CA ALA A 919 25.50 -23.74 -4.41
C ALA A 919 24.22 -24.36 -5.00
N ILE A 920 23.21 -24.59 -4.15
CA ILE A 920 21.87 -25.08 -4.52
C ILE A 920 20.78 -24.01 -4.49
N GLY A 921 21.14 -22.74 -4.28
CA GLY A 921 20.26 -21.58 -4.26
C GLY A 921 19.49 -21.35 -2.96
N GLN A 922 20.02 -21.83 -1.84
CA GLN A 922 19.51 -21.58 -0.48
C GLN A 922 20.47 -20.64 0.30
N HIS A 923 20.47 -20.70 1.63
CA HIS A 923 21.15 -19.75 2.55
C HIS A 923 20.45 -18.38 2.56
N SER A 924 21.19 -17.28 2.77
CA SER A 924 20.64 -15.91 2.71
C SER A 924 20.47 -15.37 1.28
N LEU A 925 20.52 -16.24 0.26
CA LEU A 925 20.25 -15.87 -1.13
C LEU A 925 18.74 -15.67 -1.33
N VAL A 926 18.34 -14.44 -1.64
CA VAL A 926 16.97 -14.11 -2.09
C VAL A 926 17.02 -13.27 -3.35
N VAL A 927 16.18 -13.59 -4.32
CA VAL A 927 16.14 -12.94 -5.65
C VAL A 927 14.71 -12.60 -6.04
N THR A 928 14.54 -11.63 -6.93
CA THR A 928 13.23 -11.32 -7.51
C THR A 928 12.97 -12.18 -8.77
N PRO A 929 11.71 -12.46 -9.12
CA PRO A 929 11.37 -13.09 -10.41
C PRO A 929 11.93 -12.34 -11.62
N LEU A 930 11.95 -11.01 -11.59
CA LEU A 930 12.55 -10.20 -12.64
C LEU A 930 14.06 -10.44 -12.77
N GLN A 931 14.82 -10.49 -11.67
CA GLN A 931 16.26 -10.83 -11.74
C GLN A 931 16.50 -12.23 -12.33
N THR A 932 15.61 -13.19 -12.03
CA THR A 932 15.70 -14.53 -12.62
C THR A 932 15.46 -14.51 -14.13
N ALA A 933 14.53 -13.67 -14.62
CA ALA A 933 14.29 -13.49 -16.05
C ALA A 933 15.49 -12.85 -16.76
N VAL A 934 16.14 -11.87 -16.12
CA VAL A 934 17.39 -11.25 -16.59
C VAL A 934 18.52 -12.28 -16.69
N MET A 935 18.70 -13.11 -15.66
CA MET A 935 19.70 -14.19 -15.67
C MET A 935 19.47 -15.18 -16.81
N LEU A 936 18.24 -15.67 -17.00
CA LEU A 936 17.92 -16.60 -18.08
C LEU A 936 18.03 -15.98 -19.46
N SER A 937 17.74 -14.69 -19.59
CA SER A 937 17.92 -13.95 -20.83
C SER A 937 19.40 -13.82 -21.21
N ALA A 938 20.27 -13.60 -20.22
CA ALA A 938 21.72 -13.62 -20.44
C ALA A 938 22.20 -15.00 -20.89
N VAL A 939 21.65 -16.10 -20.37
CA VAL A 939 21.95 -17.46 -20.88
C VAL A 939 21.43 -17.63 -22.31
N ALA A 940 20.22 -17.16 -22.60
CA ALA A 940 19.60 -17.26 -23.92
C ALA A 940 20.35 -16.47 -25.01
N ASN A 941 20.86 -15.28 -24.71
CA ASN A 941 21.42 -14.35 -25.69
C ASN A 941 22.95 -14.36 -25.80
N GLY A 942 23.64 -15.31 -25.14
CA GLY A 942 25.09 -15.46 -25.19
C GLY A 942 25.87 -14.55 -24.24
N GLY A 943 25.31 -14.22 -23.07
CA GLY A 943 26.00 -13.56 -21.96
C GLY A 943 25.73 -12.06 -21.82
N LYS A 944 24.79 -11.48 -22.57
CA LYS A 944 24.43 -10.06 -22.43
C LYS A 944 23.40 -9.90 -21.32
N VAL A 945 23.78 -9.26 -20.22
CA VAL A 945 22.87 -8.90 -19.13
C VAL A 945 22.23 -7.57 -19.48
N LEU A 946 20.99 -7.64 -19.97
CA LEU A 946 20.22 -6.47 -20.41
C LEU A 946 19.50 -5.81 -19.24
N LYS A 947 19.41 -4.48 -19.28
CA LYS A 947 18.44 -3.75 -18.45
C LYS A 947 17.04 -4.09 -18.95
N PRO A 948 16.15 -4.63 -18.09
CA PRO A 948 14.76 -4.87 -18.48
C PRO A 948 14.05 -3.54 -18.78
N LYS A 949 13.35 -3.50 -19.90
CA LYS A 949 12.71 -2.31 -20.45
C LYS A 949 11.20 -2.47 -20.43
N ILE A 950 10.49 -1.50 -19.86
CA ILE A 950 9.02 -1.45 -19.87
C ILE A 950 8.48 -0.39 -20.84
N VAL A 951 9.22 0.69 -21.09
CA VAL A 951 8.82 1.74 -22.04
C VAL A 951 9.54 1.52 -23.36
N ASN A 952 8.78 1.34 -24.43
CA ASN A 952 9.33 1.18 -25.78
C ASN A 952 9.65 2.55 -26.39
N MET A 953 8.68 3.46 -26.37
CA MET A 953 8.86 4.81 -26.88
C MET A 953 7.91 5.81 -26.24
N ILE A 954 8.30 7.08 -26.27
CA ILE A 954 7.49 8.22 -25.86
C ILE A 954 7.22 9.08 -27.10
N VAL A 955 5.94 9.34 -27.37
CA VAL A 955 5.49 10.12 -28.52
C VAL A 955 4.82 11.39 -28.00
N GLY A 956 5.41 12.54 -28.30
CA GLY A 956 5.01 13.83 -27.76
C GLY A 956 5.18 14.96 -28.75
N LYS A 957 5.18 16.18 -28.21
CA LYS A 957 5.57 17.40 -28.93
C LYS A 957 6.70 18.08 -28.16
N ASN A 958 7.61 18.76 -28.84
CA ASN A 958 8.59 19.65 -28.20
C ASN A 958 7.98 21.03 -27.90
N GLU A 959 8.76 21.93 -27.28
CA GLU A 959 8.33 23.32 -27.01
C GLU A 959 7.91 24.10 -28.25
N LYS A 960 8.41 23.72 -29.45
CA LYS A 960 8.06 24.30 -30.74
C LYS A 960 6.82 23.67 -31.38
N ASN A 961 6.10 22.81 -30.66
CA ASN A 961 4.95 22.03 -31.15
C ASN A 961 5.27 21.04 -32.30
N GLU A 962 6.54 20.71 -32.53
CA GLU A 962 6.95 19.67 -33.48
C GLU A 962 6.84 18.30 -32.82
N GLY A 963 6.45 17.28 -33.60
CA GLY A 963 6.34 15.92 -33.09
C GLY A 963 7.70 15.35 -32.69
N THR A 964 7.80 14.84 -31.46
CA THR A 964 9.00 14.16 -30.95
C THR A 964 8.72 12.71 -30.66
N ILE A 965 9.61 11.83 -31.11
CA ILE A 965 9.61 10.40 -30.79
C ILE A 965 10.93 10.12 -30.07
N LEU A 966 10.83 9.67 -28.82
CA LEU A 966 11.97 9.20 -28.05
C LEU A 966 11.85 7.68 -27.91
N SER A 967 12.67 6.95 -28.66
CA SER A 967 12.77 5.50 -28.60
C SER A 967 13.83 5.08 -27.57
N PHE A 968 13.58 3.97 -26.89
CA PHE A 968 14.53 3.40 -25.93
C PHE A 968 15.15 2.14 -26.51
N ASP A 969 16.43 2.23 -26.86
CA ASP A 969 17.22 1.11 -27.36
C ASP A 969 17.63 0.15 -26.22
N PRO A 970 17.86 -1.14 -26.51
CA PRO A 970 18.34 -2.11 -25.52
C PRO A 970 19.66 -1.69 -24.87
N VAL A 971 19.67 -1.61 -23.53
CA VAL A 971 20.88 -1.26 -22.75
C VAL A 971 21.49 -2.54 -22.16
N VAL A 972 22.78 -2.75 -22.42
CA VAL A 972 23.56 -3.86 -21.84
C VAL A 972 24.24 -3.35 -20.56
N ASN A 973 23.78 -3.80 -19.40
CA ASN A 973 24.36 -3.44 -18.11
C ASN A 973 25.70 -4.15 -17.88
N ASN A 974 25.79 -5.42 -18.25
CA ASN A 974 26.97 -6.24 -18.07
C ASN A 974 27.13 -7.25 -19.21
N ARG A 975 28.37 -7.72 -19.45
CA ARG A 975 28.68 -8.80 -20.39
C ARG A 975 29.43 -9.89 -19.66
N ILE A 976 28.76 -11.03 -19.53
CA ILE A 976 29.29 -12.23 -18.92
C ILE A 976 30.02 -13.05 -19.99
N PHE A 977 31.14 -13.67 -19.62
CA PHE A 977 31.88 -14.54 -20.51
C PHE A 977 31.14 -15.86 -20.73
N MET A 978 30.43 -15.98 -21.84
CA MET A 978 29.57 -17.14 -22.16
C MET A 978 29.94 -17.75 -23.52
N PRO A 979 31.02 -18.54 -23.62
CA PRO A 979 31.35 -19.28 -24.84
C PRO A 979 30.25 -20.27 -25.24
N ASP A 980 30.08 -20.52 -26.54
CA ASP A 980 29.05 -21.43 -27.06
C ASP A 980 29.13 -22.82 -26.41
N ALA A 981 30.35 -23.37 -26.23
CA ALA A 981 30.53 -24.67 -25.59
C ALA A 981 30.06 -24.72 -24.12
N VAL A 982 30.16 -23.61 -23.38
CA VAL A 982 29.62 -23.51 -22.01
C VAL A 982 28.10 -23.40 -22.06
N ARG A 983 27.59 -22.54 -22.94
CA ARG A 983 26.16 -22.28 -23.13
C ARG A 983 25.41 -23.55 -23.55
N GLU A 984 25.94 -24.32 -24.51
CA GLU A 984 25.34 -25.56 -24.99
C GLU A 984 25.18 -26.60 -23.88
N VAL A 985 26.17 -26.77 -23.00
CA VAL A 985 26.09 -27.71 -21.87
C VAL A 985 25.00 -27.30 -20.87
N LEU A 986 24.87 -25.99 -20.59
CA LEU A 986 23.80 -25.47 -19.73
C LEU A 986 22.42 -25.71 -20.35
N LEU A 987 22.25 -25.34 -21.63
CA LEU A 987 20.99 -25.52 -22.36
C LEU A 987 20.60 -26.99 -22.50
N GLU A 988 21.55 -27.88 -22.74
CA GLU A 988 21.33 -29.33 -22.75
C GLU A 988 20.77 -29.82 -21.40
N GLY A 989 21.42 -29.45 -20.29
CA GLY A 989 20.98 -29.85 -18.96
C GLY A 989 19.56 -29.35 -18.64
N MET A 990 19.28 -28.09 -18.97
CA MET A 990 17.96 -27.47 -18.83
C MET A 990 16.92 -28.16 -19.72
N TYR A 991 17.27 -28.50 -20.96
CA TYR A 991 16.37 -29.20 -21.88
C TYR A 991 15.97 -30.57 -21.32
N ARG A 992 16.95 -31.36 -20.86
CA ARG A 992 16.68 -32.68 -20.26
C ARG A 992 15.81 -32.58 -19.01
N ALA A 993 15.98 -31.52 -18.21
CA ALA A 993 15.14 -31.28 -17.03
C ALA A 993 13.65 -31.07 -17.40
N VAL A 994 13.37 -30.31 -18.47
CA VAL A 994 11.99 -30.12 -18.98
C VAL A 994 11.46 -31.38 -19.65
N PHE A 995 12.26 -32.02 -20.51
CA PHE A 995 11.87 -33.24 -21.21
C PHE A 995 11.49 -34.37 -20.24
N ARG A 996 12.22 -34.51 -19.14
CA ARG A 996 11.88 -35.45 -18.07
C ARG A 996 10.55 -35.11 -17.39
N SER A 997 10.22 -33.82 -17.27
CA SER A 997 8.93 -33.38 -16.72
C SER A 997 7.78 -33.71 -17.67
N GLN A 998 7.99 -33.56 -18.98
CA GLN A 998 7.03 -33.93 -20.05
C GLN A 998 6.81 -35.44 -20.22
N THR A 999 7.70 -36.28 -19.68
CA THR A 999 7.64 -37.74 -19.81
C THR A 999 7.39 -38.40 -18.45
N ALA A 1000 8.41 -38.46 -17.60
CA ALA A 1000 8.36 -39.18 -16.33
C ALA A 1000 7.46 -38.53 -15.26
N SER A 1001 7.13 -37.24 -15.38
CA SER A 1001 6.25 -36.53 -14.42
C SER A 1001 4.86 -36.22 -14.96
N LEU A 1002 4.56 -36.62 -16.20
CA LEU A 1002 3.34 -36.22 -16.88
C LEU A 1002 2.08 -36.67 -16.13
N GLY A 1003 2.01 -37.94 -15.69
CA GLY A 1003 0.85 -38.45 -14.96
C GLY A 1003 0.52 -37.65 -13.68
N SER A 1004 1.54 -37.22 -12.92
CA SER A 1004 1.31 -36.37 -11.74
C SER A 1004 0.88 -34.94 -12.10
N LEU A 1005 1.35 -34.41 -13.23
CA LEU A 1005 0.94 -33.08 -13.69
C LEU A 1005 -0.48 -33.12 -14.26
N SER A 1006 -0.84 -34.16 -15.01
CA SER A 1006 -2.20 -34.39 -15.50
C SER A 1006 -3.22 -34.50 -14.37
N HIS A 1007 -2.85 -35.14 -13.26
CA HIS A 1007 -3.71 -35.17 -12.07
C HIS A 1007 -3.83 -33.79 -11.40
N LEU A 1008 -2.75 -33.00 -11.33
CA LEU A 1008 -2.80 -31.67 -10.73
C LEU A 1008 -3.68 -30.69 -11.54
N TYR A 1009 -3.62 -30.82 -12.87
CA TYR A 1009 -4.36 -30.01 -13.83
C TYR A 1009 -5.57 -30.76 -14.41
N GLU A 1010 -6.20 -31.67 -13.65
CA GLU A 1010 -7.34 -32.46 -14.13
C GLU A 1010 -8.50 -31.58 -14.61
N ASN A 1011 -8.73 -30.46 -13.92
CA ASN A 1011 -9.74 -29.47 -14.30
C ASN A 1011 -9.31 -28.53 -15.44
N TYR A 1012 -8.05 -28.61 -15.88
CA TYR A 1012 -7.42 -27.72 -16.86
C TYR A 1012 -6.51 -28.49 -17.84
N PRO A 1013 -7.05 -29.45 -18.61
CA PRO A 1013 -6.26 -30.31 -19.48
C PRO A 1013 -5.47 -29.53 -20.55
N GLU A 1014 -5.94 -28.33 -20.94
CA GLU A 1014 -5.27 -27.43 -21.87
C GLU A 1014 -3.85 -27.06 -21.40
N ALA A 1015 -3.63 -26.89 -20.09
CA ALA A 1015 -2.30 -26.57 -19.55
C ALA A 1015 -1.28 -27.68 -19.86
N ILE A 1016 -1.75 -28.93 -19.86
CA ILE A 1016 -0.92 -30.09 -20.17
C ILE A 1016 -0.77 -30.25 -21.69
N SER A 1017 -1.83 -30.02 -22.47
CA SER A 1017 -1.76 -30.02 -23.94
C SER A 1017 -0.69 -29.04 -24.42
N ASP A 1018 -0.76 -27.79 -23.98
CA ASP A 1018 0.19 -26.72 -24.32
C ASP A 1018 1.62 -27.11 -23.91
N PHE A 1019 1.78 -27.72 -22.74
CA PHE A 1019 3.08 -28.17 -22.25
C PHE A 1019 3.68 -29.31 -23.09
N ILE A 1020 2.85 -30.21 -23.62
CA ILE A 1020 3.27 -31.31 -24.51
C ILE A 1020 3.57 -30.77 -25.91
N GLU A 1021 2.78 -29.83 -26.43
CA GLU A 1021 2.97 -29.24 -27.76
C GLU A 1021 4.31 -28.51 -27.88
N LEU A 1022 4.78 -27.89 -26.80
CA LEU A 1022 6.08 -27.22 -26.73
C LEU A 1022 7.26 -28.19 -26.49
N LYS A 1023 7.06 -29.50 -26.65
CA LYS A 1023 8.15 -30.48 -26.61
C LYS A 1023 9.23 -30.11 -27.63
N ASN A 1024 10.49 -30.21 -27.21
CA ASN A 1024 11.69 -29.79 -27.95
C ASN A 1024 11.83 -28.27 -28.17
N GLN A 1025 10.89 -27.44 -27.71
CA GLN A 1025 10.94 -25.98 -27.87
C GLN A 1025 11.11 -25.24 -26.54
N LEU A 1026 10.75 -25.86 -25.42
CA LEU A 1026 10.90 -25.28 -24.08
C LEU A 1026 12.12 -25.87 -23.36
N VAL A 1027 13.05 -25.02 -22.98
CA VAL A 1027 14.28 -25.36 -22.25
C VAL A 1027 14.25 -24.63 -20.91
N GLY A 1028 14.43 -25.30 -19.78
CA GLY A 1028 14.20 -24.64 -18.51
C GLY A 1028 14.62 -25.43 -17.28
N LYS A 1029 14.32 -24.86 -16.11
CA LYS A 1029 14.62 -25.50 -14.82
C LYS A 1029 13.53 -25.18 -13.82
N SER A 1030 13.06 -26.23 -13.15
CA SER A 1030 12.18 -26.13 -11.99
C SER A 1030 12.98 -26.02 -10.69
N SER A 1031 12.37 -25.36 -9.70
CA SER A 1031 12.90 -25.28 -8.35
C SER A 1031 11.80 -25.34 -7.30
N THR A 1032 12.13 -26.01 -6.20
CA THR A 1032 11.37 -25.99 -4.95
C THR A 1032 12.26 -25.30 -3.92
N ALA A 1033 11.84 -24.16 -3.40
CA ALA A 1033 12.56 -23.39 -2.40
C ALA A 1033 11.86 -23.50 -1.06
N GLU A 1034 12.57 -23.99 -0.05
CA GLU A 1034 12.06 -24.13 1.31
C GLU A 1034 12.08 -22.76 2.00
N SER A 1035 10.96 -22.40 2.63
CA SER A 1035 10.77 -21.17 3.38
C SER A 1035 10.11 -21.51 4.71
N MET A 1036 10.65 -20.98 5.80
CA MET A 1036 10.05 -21.11 7.12
C MET A 1036 8.93 -20.07 7.25
N GLU A 1037 7.69 -20.54 7.31
CA GLU A 1037 6.53 -19.68 7.55
C GLU A 1037 5.81 -20.18 8.82
N GLN A 1038 5.40 -19.23 9.64
CA GLN A 1038 4.59 -19.48 10.83
C GLN A 1038 3.15 -19.05 10.49
N LEU A 1039 2.28 -20.03 10.23
CA LEU A 1039 0.87 -19.78 9.90
C LEU A 1039 -0.07 -19.90 11.10
N ASP A 1040 0.39 -20.54 12.17
CA ASP A 1040 -0.36 -20.69 13.41
C ASP A 1040 0.49 -20.26 14.61
N LEU A 1041 -0.19 -20.01 15.73
CA LEU A 1041 0.43 -19.58 16.97
C LEU A 1041 0.68 -20.76 17.92
N ASP A 1042 0.52 -22.00 17.47
CA ASP A 1042 0.72 -23.21 18.27
C ASP A 1042 2.22 -23.45 18.51
N GLN A 1043 2.61 -23.90 19.71
CA GLN A 1043 4.03 -24.11 20.03
C GLN A 1043 4.63 -25.31 19.28
N ASN A 1044 3.84 -26.37 19.08
CA ASN A 1044 4.28 -27.65 18.52
C ASN A 1044 4.24 -27.65 16.99
N LEU A 1045 3.35 -26.84 16.41
CA LEU A 1045 3.13 -26.72 14.96
C LEU A 1045 3.67 -25.40 14.37
N GLY A 1046 3.90 -24.39 15.20
CA GLY A 1046 4.07 -23.00 14.80
C GLY A 1046 5.25 -22.64 13.92
N THR A 1047 6.16 -23.54 13.58
CA THR A 1047 7.10 -23.23 12.47
C THR A 1047 7.13 -24.39 11.51
N ASN A 1048 6.48 -24.14 10.37
CA ASN A 1048 6.35 -25.10 9.31
C ASN A 1048 7.24 -24.67 8.14
N LEU A 1049 7.91 -25.65 7.54
CA LEU A 1049 8.65 -25.44 6.32
C LEU A 1049 7.67 -25.58 5.15
N TYR A 1050 7.42 -24.47 4.46
CA TYR A 1050 6.63 -24.41 3.24
C TYR A 1050 7.52 -24.32 2.02
N ASN A 1051 7.01 -24.80 0.90
CA ASN A 1051 7.71 -24.71 -0.37
C ASN A 1051 7.15 -23.56 -1.20
N HIS A 1052 8.04 -22.73 -1.74
CA HIS A 1052 7.77 -21.87 -2.88
C HIS A 1052 8.23 -22.58 -4.16
N ILE A 1053 7.43 -22.45 -5.22
CA ILE A 1053 7.67 -23.10 -6.50
C ILE A 1053 8.17 -22.04 -7.48
N TRP A 1054 9.19 -22.44 -8.23
CA TRP A 1054 9.70 -21.66 -9.33
C TRP A 1054 9.83 -22.50 -10.59
N PHE A 1055 9.60 -21.88 -11.73
CA PHE A 1055 10.03 -22.38 -13.02
C PHE A 1055 10.61 -21.24 -13.84
N GLY A 1056 11.77 -21.47 -14.43
CA GLY A 1056 12.38 -20.57 -15.39
C GLY A 1056 12.56 -21.30 -16.72
N GLY A 1057 12.01 -20.75 -17.80
CA GLY A 1057 12.04 -21.35 -19.13
C GLY A 1057 12.46 -20.36 -20.20
N ILE A 1058 13.12 -20.88 -21.23
CA ILE A 1058 13.49 -20.23 -22.48
C ILE A 1058 12.72 -20.98 -23.58
N LEU A 1059 11.88 -20.26 -24.29
CA LEU A 1059 11.13 -20.75 -25.44
C LEU A 1059 11.94 -20.50 -26.71
N TYR A 1060 11.99 -21.51 -27.58
CA TYR A 1060 12.62 -21.43 -28.89
C TYR A 1060 11.59 -21.56 -30.01
N THR A 1061 11.87 -20.91 -31.15
CA THR A 1061 11.03 -21.00 -32.35
C THR A 1061 10.93 -22.43 -32.89
N PRO A 1062 9.76 -22.89 -33.38
CA PRO A 1062 9.64 -24.18 -34.03
C PRO A 1062 10.49 -24.21 -35.31
N ASP A 1063 11.28 -25.26 -35.45
CA ASP A 1063 12.29 -25.47 -36.47
C ASP A 1063 11.74 -25.24 -37.90
N GLN A 1064 12.00 -24.06 -38.48
CA GLN A 1064 12.02 -23.89 -39.92
C GLN A 1064 13.46 -24.12 -40.36
N LYS A 1065 13.67 -25.17 -41.15
CA LYS A 1065 14.92 -25.45 -41.87
C LYS A 1065 15.67 -24.15 -42.18
N SER A 1066 16.72 -23.89 -41.42
CA SER A 1066 17.86 -23.02 -41.74
C SER A 1066 17.65 -22.11 -42.96
N GLU A 1067 16.94 -21.00 -42.81
CA GLU A 1067 17.29 -19.82 -43.62
C GLU A 1067 18.36 -19.06 -42.84
N PRO A 1068 19.62 -19.04 -43.32
CA PRO A 1068 20.72 -18.44 -42.59
C PRO A 1068 20.64 -16.93 -42.73
N LYS A 1069 19.80 -16.27 -41.93
CA LYS A 1069 19.76 -14.81 -41.83
C LYS A 1069 19.53 -14.25 -40.42
N THR A 1070 20.18 -14.86 -39.42
CA THR A 1070 20.66 -14.10 -38.25
C THR A 1070 22.02 -14.67 -37.82
N PHE A 1071 23.06 -13.85 -37.92
CA PHE A 1071 24.48 -14.21 -37.84
C PHE A 1071 24.98 -14.65 -36.44
N VAL A 1072 24.10 -14.96 -35.47
CA VAL A 1072 24.46 -14.84 -34.05
C VAL A 1072 24.64 -16.18 -33.31
N PHE A 1073 23.77 -17.20 -33.47
CA PHE A 1073 23.92 -18.52 -32.82
C PHE A 1073 23.23 -19.65 -33.64
N ASN A 1074 23.81 -20.85 -33.70
CA ASN A 1074 23.24 -22.03 -34.38
C ASN A 1074 22.79 -23.09 -33.36
N ASP A 1075 21.84 -22.73 -32.49
CA ASP A 1075 21.34 -23.64 -31.46
C ASP A 1075 20.47 -24.74 -32.09
N ARG A 1076 20.67 -25.99 -31.66
CA ARG A 1076 19.85 -27.13 -32.11
C ARG A 1076 18.34 -27.02 -31.82
N PHE A 1077 17.96 -26.06 -30.98
CA PHE A 1077 16.58 -25.82 -30.56
C PHE A 1077 15.88 -24.73 -31.38
N GLY A 1078 16.61 -24.02 -32.25
CA GLY A 1078 16.12 -22.84 -32.99
C GLY A 1078 16.59 -21.52 -32.37
N THR A 1079 15.88 -20.42 -32.63
CA THR A 1079 16.21 -19.11 -32.03
C THR A 1079 15.43 -18.87 -30.73
N PRO A 1080 16.06 -18.36 -29.65
CA PRO A 1080 15.33 -17.96 -28.45
C PRO A 1080 14.29 -16.89 -28.77
N GLU A 1081 13.04 -17.13 -28.40
CA GLU A 1081 11.90 -16.24 -28.65
C GLU A 1081 11.45 -15.50 -27.40
N LEU A 1082 11.39 -16.19 -26.26
CA LEU A 1082 10.79 -15.67 -25.03
C LEU A 1082 11.41 -16.33 -23.81
N VAL A 1083 11.66 -15.54 -22.75
CA VAL A 1083 11.98 -16.04 -21.42
C VAL A 1083 10.77 -15.88 -20.53
N VAL A 1084 10.37 -16.96 -19.84
CA VAL A 1084 9.23 -16.95 -18.92
C VAL A 1084 9.70 -17.46 -17.55
N VAL A 1085 9.42 -16.67 -16.51
CA VAL A 1085 9.66 -17.04 -15.12
C VAL A 1085 8.33 -17.04 -14.38
N VAL A 1086 8.03 -18.15 -13.71
CA VAL A 1086 6.85 -18.33 -12.88
C VAL A 1086 7.30 -18.53 -11.44
N TYR A 1087 6.76 -17.73 -10.53
CA TYR A 1087 6.97 -17.81 -9.09
C TYR A 1087 5.62 -17.97 -8.38
N LEU A 1088 5.50 -18.99 -7.53
CA LEU A 1088 4.26 -19.31 -6.82
C LEU A 1088 4.56 -19.55 -5.34
N ARG A 1089 3.85 -18.86 -4.44
CA ARG A 1089 3.94 -19.14 -3.01
C ARG A 1089 3.11 -20.38 -2.64
N PHE A 1090 3.59 -21.18 -1.67
CA PHE A 1090 2.85 -22.31 -1.08
C PHE A 1090 2.46 -23.40 -2.07
N GLY A 1091 3.44 -24.08 -2.68
CA GLY A 1091 3.18 -25.22 -3.56
C GLY A 1091 3.84 -26.53 -3.13
N ALA A 1092 3.68 -27.59 -3.91
CA ALA A 1092 4.23 -28.91 -3.61
C ALA A 1092 5.59 -29.12 -4.28
N TRP A 1093 5.66 -29.06 -5.61
CA TRP A 1093 6.84 -29.40 -6.39
C TRP A 1093 7.15 -28.38 -7.49
N GLY A 1094 8.43 -28.05 -7.67
CA GLY A 1094 8.90 -27.10 -8.70
C GLY A 1094 8.31 -27.30 -10.10
N LYS A 1095 8.07 -28.55 -10.51
CA LYS A 1095 7.52 -28.91 -11.83
C LYS A 1095 6.08 -28.40 -12.04
N ASP A 1096 5.33 -28.14 -10.97
CA ASP A 1096 3.93 -27.75 -11.02
C ASP A 1096 3.74 -26.37 -11.70
N ALA A 1097 4.78 -25.53 -11.73
CA ALA A 1097 4.78 -24.24 -12.43
C ALA A 1097 5.13 -24.32 -13.93
N SER A 1098 5.65 -25.46 -14.41
CA SER A 1098 6.07 -25.58 -15.82
C SER A 1098 4.92 -25.48 -16.84
N PRO A 1099 3.70 -26.02 -16.59
CA PRO A 1099 2.58 -25.84 -17.51
C PRO A 1099 2.14 -24.37 -17.66
N LEU A 1100 2.17 -23.57 -16.58
CA LEU A 1100 1.85 -22.13 -16.66
C LEU A 1100 2.78 -21.40 -17.63
N ALA A 1101 4.08 -21.70 -17.60
CA ALA A 1101 5.03 -21.09 -18.51
C ALA A 1101 4.77 -21.47 -19.97
N ALA A 1102 4.31 -22.71 -20.22
CA ALA A 1102 3.90 -23.16 -21.55
C ALA A 1102 2.64 -22.45 -22.06
N GLN A 1103 1.63 -22.28 -21.20
CA GLN A 1103 0.42 -21.53 -21.55
C GLN A 1103 0.73 -20.07 -21.91
N VAL A 1104 1.60 -19.40 -21.12
CA VAL A 1104 2.05 -18.03 -21.41
C VAL A 1104 2.79 -17.97 -22.76
N ALA A 1105 3.64 -18.96 -23.04
CA ALA A 1105 4.36 -19.06 -24.31
C ALA A 1105 3.41 -19.25 -25.52
N GLN A 1106 2.43 -20.15 -25.40
CA GLN A 1106 1.44 -20.36 -26.46
C GLN A 1106 0.57 -19.11 -26.68
N LYS A 1107 0.10 -18.49 -25.59
CA LYS A 1107 -0.66 -17.23 -25.67
C LYS A 1107 0.14 -16.12 -26.35
N TRP A 1108 1.44 -16.03 -26.05
CA TRP A 1108 2.31 -15.06 -26.72
C TRP A 1108 2.38 -15.29 -28.23
N ARG A 1109 2.50 -16.54 -28.69
CA ARG A 1109 2.50 -16.87 -30.13
C ARG A 1109 1.16 -16.59 -30.81
N GLU A 1110 0.05 -16.85 -30.13
CA GLU A 1110 -1.30 -16.50 -30.58
C GLU A 1110 -1.44 -14.98 -30.77
N ILE A 1111 -1.04 -14.19 -29.77
CA ILE A 1111 -1.08 -12.72 -29.83
C ILE A 1111 -0.18 -12.21 -30.97
N LYS A 1112 1.04 -12.75 -31.07
CA LYS A 1112 2.01 -12.37 -32.11
C LYS A 1112 1.44 -12.63 -33.51
N SER A 1113 0.83 -13.79 -33.76
CA SER A 1113 0.22 -14.10 -35.06
C SER A 1113 -1.02 -13.24 -35.37
N LYS A 1114 -1.86 -12.97 -34.37
CA LYS A 1114 -3.04 -12.10 -34.46
C LYS A 1114 -2.68 -10.66 -34.84
N HIS A 1115 -1.59 -10.11 -34.29
CA HIS A 1115 -1.19 -8.74 -34.57
C HIS A 1115 -0.27 -8.61 -35.80
N LEU A 1116 0.54 -9.62 -36.13
CA LEU A 1116 1.34 -9.65 -37.37
C LEU A 1116 0.48 -9.79 -38.63
N SER A 1117 -0.68 -10.45 -38.54
CA SER A 1117 -1.61 -10.58 -39.68
C SER A 1117 -2.43 -9.30 -39.95
N ARG A 1118 -2.40 -8.32 -39.04
CA ARG A 1118 -3.11 -7.04 -39.14
C ARG A 1118 -2.19 -5.87 -39.54
N SER A 1119 -0.87 -6.05 -39.48
CA SER A 1119 0.17 -5.13 -39.97
C SER A 1119 0.59 -5.51 -41.38
#